data_AF-A0A919JBR7-F1
#
_entry.id   AF-A0A919JBR7-F1
#
_cell.length_a   1.000
_cell.length_b   1.000
_cell.length_c   1.000
_cell.angle_alpha   90.00
_cell.angle_beta   90.00
_cell.angle_gamma   90.00
#
_symmetry.space_group_name_H-M   'P 1'
#
loop_
_entity.id
_entity.type
_entity.pdbx_description
1 polymer ?
#
loop_
_entity_poly.entity_id
_entity_poly.type
_entity_poly.pdbx_seq_one_letter_code
_entity_poly.pdbx_strand_id
1 'polypeptide(L)'
;MHPAHPPAPPPPAPRPRRRRRLIPVTVLAVVAASLGFVQLTAHAADSLLSQGRPATASSQEGADVAAGFAVDGNAGTRWSSQFSDPQWLRVDLGATASITQVVLQWEGAYAKAYKIQTSGDGTTWTDIHSTTTGAGGTETLTVTGTGRYVRMYGTTRASGYGYSLYEFKVYGSAGGTPSACGSTNAAQGRPATASSQEGADVAPARAVDGDAGSRWSSQFSDPQWLRVDLGSSQTICQVVLQWEGAYAKAYQIQTSADGTTWTDIHSTTTGAGGTETLTVTGTGRYVRMYGTTRASGYGYSLYEFKVFTTGGGATTEPPGAFTTVWTDDFSGPANTSPDAANWLLRTGTQYPGGAANWGTGEVETASDSTANVSLDGAGKLTIKAIRDGAGKWTSGRIETQRTDFEPLAGQLTRFSAVLKQPDVTNGLGYWPGFRATGAAYRGNYTNWPGVGETDIMTDVNGRSQLAQTLHCGTAPDGPCAEYNGRQSGLASCAGCQTGFHEYSQVVDRTKTDEEIRFSLDGRQTWVVRESQVGVTAWHAAVHHGFFLRFDLAVGGSLPNAIAGFTTPTPDTTSGGVLSVDSVTVARSAGTTPAAMTDPATPAGPSTVRVTGTQGNWQLTVNGSPYELKGLTYGPPQAAADGYLRDLRNMGVNTIRIWGVDDTNTPLLLDRAAQQGIKVVVGHWLNQGADYVNDTAYKTNTKNEIVARVNALKGRQGVLMWDVGNEVILTMQDHGLPAAEVEARRVAYARYVNELAVAIHAADPNHPVTSTDAYTGAWKYYKADSPALDLLAVNSYGAIGNIKQDWISGGYTKPYIVTEGGPAGEWEVPADVNGVPTEPTDLQKRAGYTASWNAIKSHPGVALGATEFHYGLENDFGGVWLNTFTGGWRRLGYHALKQAYTGQPSANTPPEITAMSVSNQTAVPAGGTFTVSATANDPNGDLIRYNLMYSDKHITGGTGLTNVVFTDNGNGTFTARAPEQLGVWKVYVYAFDGQGNVGIEQRSFRVVPPTVPGTNLARGRAATASTYQPTGTNGPQLPAYAVDGDYGTRWASEWVDTAWLQVDLGSVQSFDRVLLAWEAAYARGYTVQVSDNGTTWQTIHTTTNGNGGFDDLAVGGTGRYVRVSGTARATDYGYSLWEFGVYRS
;
A
#
# COMPACT_ATOMS: atom_id res chain seq x y z
N MET A 1 19.83 -41.82 6.62
CA MET A 1 21.11 -42.59 6.57
C MET A 1 21.41 -42.94 5.12
N HIS A 2 22.68 -42.74 4.76
CA HIS A 2 23.43 -42.75 3.48
C HIS A 2 22.82 -42.97 2.06
N PRO A 3 23.40 -42.28 1.04
CA PRO A 3 22.90 -42.13 -0.33
C PRO A 3 23.68 -42.96 -1.38
N ALA A 4 23.27 -42.90 -2.65
CA ALA A 4 24.00 -43.45 -3.80
C ALA A 4 24.46 -42.36 -4.79
N HIS A 5 25.72 -42.44 -5.23
CA HIS A 5 26.42 -41.58 -6.19
C HIS A 5 26.26 -42.01 -7.66
N PRO A 6 26.63 -41.15 -8.63
CA PRO A 6 27.21 -41.59 -9.91
C PRO A 6 28.59 -40.97 -10.26
N PRO A 7 29.33 -41.54 -11.24
CA PRO A 7 30.79 -41.44 -11.40
C PRO A 7 31.30 -40.39 -12.43
N ALA A 8 32.62 -40.12 -12.39
CA ALA A 8 33.35 -39.11 -13.19
C ALA A 8 34.23 -39.69 -14.34
N PRO A 9 34.65 -38.88 -15.35
CA PRO A 9 35.51 -39.35 -16.47
C PRO A 9 37.00 -38.84 -16.43
N PRO A 10 37.95 -39.47 -17.17
CA PRO A 10 39.41 -39.20 -17.15
C PRO A 10 39.92 -38.56 -18.51
N PRO A 11 41.24 -38.29 -18.77
CA PRO A 11 41.78 -37.00 -19.28
C PRO A 11 42.47 -37.03 -20.69
N PRO A 12 43.00 -35.88 -21.23
CA PRO A 12 43.59 -35.78 -22.59
C PRO A 12 45.09 -35.38 -22.70
N ALA A 13 45.74 -35.76 -23.82
CA ALA A 13 46.89 -35.11 -24.51
C ALA A 13 47.25 -35.87 -25.84
N PRO A 14 48.11 -35.39 -26.79
CA PRO A 14 48.41 -34.05 -27.33
C PRO A 14 48.42 -33.94 -28.91
N ARG A 15 48.71 -32.73 -29.46
CA ARG A 15 48.70 -32.28 -30.89
C ARG A 15 49.85 -32.81 -31.80
N PRO A 16 49.80 -32.66 -33.16
CA PRO A 16 50.58 -31.58 -33.85
C PRO A 16 50.13 -31.04 -35.28
N ARG A 17 50.60 -29.80 -35.58
CA ARG A 17 51.14 -29.10 -36.82
C ARG A 17 50.44 -28.96 -38.23
N ARG A 18 50.18 -27.67 -38.58
CA ARG A 18 50.39 -26.80 -39.81
C ARG A 18 50.37 -27.35 -41.28
N ARG A 19 49.59 -26.70 -42.21
CA ARG A 19 49.97 -25.62 -43.21
C ARG A 19 48.87 -25.30 -44.29
N ARG A 20 48.65 -23.99 -44.54
CA ARG A 20 48.34 -23.15 -45.76
C ARG A 20 47.12 -23.33 -46.71
N ARG A 21 46.33 -22.21 -46.82
CA ARG A 21 45.70 -21.44 -47.96
C ARG A 21 44.78 -22.19 -48.97
N LEU A 22 43.51 -21.83 -49.21
CA LEU A 22 42.92 -20.69 -49.98
C LEU A 22 41.36 -20.87 -50.06
N ILE A 23 40.64 -19.77 -50.36
CA ILE A 23 39.17 -19.42 -50.41
C ILE A 23 38.40 -20.17 -51.57
N PRO A 24 37.03 -20.26 -51.75
CA PRO A 24 35.82 -19.58 -51.16
C PRO A 24 34.56 -20.46 -50.84
N VAL A 25 33.45 -19.79 -50.45
CA VAL A 25 31.99 -20.10 -50.66
C VAL A 25 31.16 -20.39 -49.39
N THR A 26 30.08 -19.60 -49.25
CA THR A 26 28.84 -19.68 -48.42
C THR A 26 28.21 -21.10 -48.41
N VAL A 27 27.69 -21.73 -47.33
CA VAL A 27 26.78 -21.37 -46.22
C VAL A 27 26.90 -22.45 -45.10
N LEU A 28 26.50 -22.13 -43.86
CA LEU A 28 26.03 -23.00 -42.74
C LEU A 28 27.00 -23.36 -41.57
N ALA A 29 26.49 -23.10 -40.35
CA ALA A 29 26.64 -23.83 -39.07
C ALA A 29 27.89 -23.66 -38.15
N VAL A 30 27.61 -23.06 -36.97
CA VAL A 30 27.92 -23.54 -35.59
C VAL A 30 29.35 -23.38 -35.00
N VAL A 31 29.42 -22.41 -34.06
CA VAL A 31 30.07 -22.41 -32.71
C VAL A 31 31.52 -21.92 -32.50
N ALA A 32 31.56 -20.88 -31.66
CA ALA A 32 32.57 -20.40 -30.70
C ALA A 32 33.85 -19.70 -31.20
N ALA A 33 33.76 -18.36 -31.27
CA ALA A 33 34.67 -17.46 -30.55
C ALA A 33 34.07 -16.04 -30.54
N SER A 34 32.95 -15.86 -29.86
CA SER A 34 32.49 -14.51 -29.50
C SER A 34 33.40 -14.01 -28.38
N LEU A 35 34.47 -13.32 -28.79
CA LEU A 35 35.05 -12.22 -28.02
C LEU A 35 33.87 -11.45 -27.44
N GLY A 36 33.80 -11.41 -26.10
CA GLY A 36 32.86 -10.56 -25.39
C GLY A 36 33.12 -9.13 -25.82
N PHE A 37 32.33 -8.67 -26.80
CA PHE A 37 31.95 -7.28 -26.83
C PHE A 37 31.22 -7.07 -25.51
N VAL A 38 31.93 -6.52 -24.54
CA VAL A 38 31.29 -5.72 -23.51
C VAL A 38 30.49 -4.69 -24.29
N GLN A 39 29.19 -4.88 -24.40
CA GLN A 39 28.31 -3.75 -24.64
C GLN A 39 28.48 -2.88 -23.40
N LEU A 40 29.43 -1.94 -23.48
CA LEU A 40 29.39 -0.75 -22.66
C LEU A 40 28.06 -0.10 -23.03
N THR A 41 27.06 -0.23 -22.15
CA THR A 41 25.96 0.71 -22.13
C THR A 41 26.61 2.09 -22.04
N ALA A 42 26.45 2.89 -23.10
CA ALA A 42 26.82 4.28 -23.05
C ALA A 42 25.94 4.92 -21.96
N HIS A 43 26.51 5.13 -20.77
CA HIS A 43 25.93 6.05 -19.80
C HIS A 43 25.86 7.41 -20.49
N ALA A 44 24.70 8.06 -20.41
CA ALA A 44 24.61 9.47 -20.75
C ALA A 44 25.66 10.23 -19.91
N ALA A 45 26.37 11.18 -20.51
CA ALA A 45 27.35 11.98 -19.78
C ALA A 45 26.66 12.74 -18.64
N ASP A 46 27.31 12.80 -17.47
CA ASP A 46 26.79 13.52 -16.31
C ASP A 46 26.55 14.99 -16.67
N SER A 47 25.37 15.51 -16.32
CA SER A 47 24.96 16.87 -16.65
C SER A 47 25.47 17.86 -15.60
N LEU A 48 25.91 19.05 -16.01
CA LEU A 48 26.25 20.14 -15.09
C LEU A 48 24.97 20.73 -14.48
N LEU A 49 24.71 20.46 -13.21
CA LEU A 49 23.46 20.78 -12.51
C LEU A 49 23.47 22.16 -11.83
N SER A 50 24.65 22.65 -11.42
CA SER A 50 24.78 23.87 -10.62
C SER A 50 24.80 25.17 -11.43
N GLN A 51 25.05 25.12 -12.74
CA GLN A 51 25.25 26.34 -13.53
C GLN A 51 23.97 27.19 -13.61
N GLY A 52 24.09 28.49 -13.31
CA GLY A 52 22.99 29.45 -13.27
C GLY A 52 22.01 29.25 -12.11
N ARG A 53 22.28 28.33 -11.17
CA ARG A 53 21.38 28.02 -10.06
C ARG A 53 21.51 29.05 -8.92
N PRO A 54 20.45 29.25 -8.11
CA PRO A 54 20.54 30.09 -6.92
C PRO A 54 21.65 29.62 -5.98
N ALA A 55 22.54 30.54 -5.60
CA ALA A 55 23.61 30.28 -4.65
C ALA A 55 23.57 31.27 -3.48
N THR A 56 23.90 30.77 -2.29
CA THR A 56 23.97 31.53 -1.03
C THR A 56 25.25 31.14 -0.30
N ALA A 57 25.78 32.02 0.53
CA ALA A 57 26.99 31.75 1.31
C ALA A 57 26.84 32.23 2.75
N SER A 58 27.68 31.72 3.65
CA SER A 58 27.77 32.20 5.04
C SER A 58 28.18 33.66 5.14
N SER A 59 28.99 34.15 4.19
CA SER A 59 29.40 35.54 4.08
C SER A 59 29.94 35.86 2.68
N GLN A 60 30.13 37.15 2.41
CA GLN A 60 30.86 37.66 1.24
C GLN A 60 31.68 38.91 1.63
N GLU A 61 32.81 39.15 0.98
CA GLU A 61 33.65 40.35 1.24
C GLU A 61 33.03 41.64 0.68
N GLY A 62 32.28 41.54 -0.42
CA GLY A 62 31.68 42.65 -1.14
C GLY A 62 30.61 42.18 -2.12
N ALA A 63 29.90 43.11 -2.74
CA ALA A 63 28.88 42.78 -3.74
C ALA A 63 29.46 42.24 -5.06
N ASP A 64 30.72 42.56 -5.36
CA ASP A 64 31.50 42.14 -6.52
C ASP A 64 32.08 40.73 -6.42
N VAL A 65 31.87 40.05 -5.28
CA VAL A 65 32.31 38.66 -5.03
C VAL A 65 31.20 37.80 -4.41
N ALA A 66 29.96 38.01 -4.87
CA ALA A 66 28.76 37.33 -4.35
C ALA A 66 28.74 35.82 -4.66
N ALA A 67 27.95 35.07 -3.89
CA ALA A 67 27.83 33.61 -4.00
C ALA A 67 27.44 33.13 -5.42
N GLY A 68 26.61 33.89 -6.13
CA GLY A 68 26.16 33.56 -7.49
C GLY A 68 27.29 33.53 -8.52
N PHE A 69 28.39 34.23 -8.28
CA PHE A 69 29.54 34.25 -9.21
C PHE A 69 30.34 32.96 -9.23
N ALA A 70 30.16 32.06 -8.24
CA ALA A 70 30.77 30.74 -8.29
C ALA A 70 29.94 29.73 -9.10
N VAL A 71 28.82 30.12 -9.71
CA VAL A 71 27.97 29.20 -10.49
C VAL A 71 27.49 29.83 -11.80
N ASP A 72 28.03 30.97 -12.21
CA ASP A 72 27.59 31.70 -13.40
C ASP A 72 28.23 31.16 -14.70
N GLY A 73 29.24 30.30 -14.59
CA GLY A 73 29.98 29.74 -15.73
C GLY A 73 31.08 30.64 -16.25
N ASN A 74 31.41 31.72 -15.56
CA ASN A 74 32.39 32.70 -15.97
C ASN A 74 33.61 32.65 -15.05
N ALA A 75 34.70 32.06 -15.56
CA ALA A 75 35.96 31.95 -14.81
C ALA A 75 36.66 33.31 -14.50
N GLY A 76 36.08 34.44 -14.91
CA GLY A 76 36.55 35.78 -14.56
C GLY A 76 35.85 36.39 -13.33
N THR A 77 34.76 35.80 -12.85
CA THR A 77 34.01 36.20 -11.66
C THR A 77 34.19 35.14 -10.56
N ARG A 78 34.03 35.51 -9.28
CA ARG A 78 34.26 34.59 -8.16
C ARG A 78 33.41 34.91 -6.95
N TRP A 79 33.10 33.91 -6.14
CA TRP A 79 32.70 34.13 -4.76
C TRP A 79 33.93 34.29 -3.86
N SER A 80 33.86 35.17 -2.85
CA SER A 80 34.87 35.27 -1.79
C SER A 80 34.24 35.54 -0.42
N SER A 81 34.61 34.75 0.58
CA SER A 81 34.11 34.84 1.95
C SER A 81 34.93 35.78 2.86
N GLN A 82 34.33 36.17 3.98
CA GLN A 82 35.05 36.84 5.07
C GLN A 82 36.16 35.95 5.65
N PHE A 83 37.16 36.58 6.29
CA PHE A 83 38.40 35.91 6.70
C PHE A 83 38.28 35.18 8.04
N SER A 84 37.33 34.26 8.13
CA SER A 84 37.13 33.41 9.30
C SER A 84 36.83 31.96 8.91
N ASP A 85 36.93 31.05 9.88
CA ASP A 85 36.59 29.64 9.74
C ASP A 85 35.49 29.29 10.77
N PRO A 86 34.46 28.49 10.41
CA PRO A 86 34.17 27.94 9.09
C PRO A 86 33.41 28.91 8.16
N GLN A 87 33.46 28.66 6.85
CA GLN A 87 32.61 29.34 5.85
C GLN A 87 32.02 28.33 4.87
N TRP A 88 30.92 28.66 4.22
CA TRP A 88 30.28 27.80 3.24
C TRP A 88 29.67 28.55 2.06
N LEU A 89 29.62 27.86 0.92
CA LEU A 89 28.91 28.25 -0.30
C LEU A 89 27.95 27.12 -0.67
N ARG A 90 26.65 27.43 -0.80
CA ARG A 90 25.56 26.49 -1.09
C ARG A 90 24.90 26.85 -2.42
N VAL A 91 24.60 25.83 -3.22
CA VAL A 91 23.80 25.91 -4.45
C VAL A 91 22.50 25.13 -4.28
N ASP A 92 21.37 25.70 -4.72
CA ASP A 92 20.08 25.01 -4.83
C ASP A 92 19.89 24.48 -6.26
N LEU A 93 19.95 23.16 -6.44
CA LEU A 93 19.78 22.51 -7.75
C LEU A 93 18.34 22.54 -8.25
N GLY A 94 17.39 23.03 -7.44
CA GLY A 94 15.96 23.16 -7.76
C GLY A 94 15.16 21.88 -7.53
N ALA A 95 15.78 20.70 -7.57
CA ALA A 95 15.19 19.41 -7.23
C ALA A 95 16.27 18.46 -6.69
N THR A 96 15.85 17.40 -5.98
CA THR A 96 16.79 16.36 -5.54
C THR A 96 17.42 15.70 -6.76
N ALA A 97 18.74 15.83 -6.89
CA ALA A 97 19.51 15.19 -7.95
C ALA A 97 20.43 14.12 -7.37
N SER A 98 20.77 13.12 -8.18
CA SER A 98 21.96 12.32 -7.91
C SER A 98 23.19 13.11 -8.32
N ILE A 99 24.23 13.05 -7.49
CA ILE A 99 25.46 13.80 -7.65
C ILE A 99 26.58 12.78 -7.74
N THR A 100 27.30 12.83 -8.86
CA THR A 100 28.37 11.89 -9.22
C THR A 100 29.74 12.56 -9.21
N GLN A 101 29.78 13.88 -9.35
CA GLN A 101 31.01 14.65 -9.38
C GLN A 101 30.81 16.09 -8.91
N VAL A 102 31.82 16.63 -8.24
CA VAL A 102 31.94 18.05 -7.91
C VAL A 102 33.28 18.56 -8.42
N VAL A 103 33.30 19.69 -9.12
CA VAL A 103 34.53 20.39 -9.52
C VAL A 103 34.56 21.74 -8.82
N LEU A 104 35.58 21.95 -8.00
CA LEU A 104 35.90 23.22 -7.35
C LEU A 104 37.02 23.90 -8.13
N GLN A 105 36.80 25.10 -8.65
CA GLN A 105 37.84 25.93 -9.24
C GLN A 105 38.17 27.05 -8.27
N TRP A 106 39.19 26.84 -7.45
CA TRP A 106 39.64 27.81 -6.45
C TRP A 106 40.41 28.96 -7.09
N GLU A 107 40.37 30.12 -6.42
CA GLU A 107 41.38 31.16 -6.59
C GLU A 107 42.65 30.83 -5.79
N GLY A 108 43.65 31.72 -5.75
CA GLY A 108 44.81 31.59 -4.86
C GLY A 108 44.44 31.43 -3.38
N ALA A 109 43.26 31.91 -2.95
CA ALA A 109 42.72 31.68 -1.62
C ALA A 109 41.73 30.50 -1.57
N TYR A 110 42.16 29.36 -1.01
CA TYR A 110 41.42 28.08 -1.04
C TYR A 110 41.31 27.40 0.32
N ALA A 111 40.50 26.34 0.40
CA ALA A 111 40.36 25.52 1.61
C ALA A 111 41.47 24.45 1.71
N LYS A 112 42.21 24.44 2.83
CA LYS A 112 43.09 23.32 3.20
C LYS A 112 42.27 22.16 3.78
N ALA A 113 41.23 22.45 4.56
CA ALA A 113 40.28 21.45 5.02
C ALA A 113 38.85 21.87 4.68
N TYR A 114 38.08 20.96 4.07
CA TYR A 114 36.69 21.21 3.69
C TYR A 114 35.89 19.92 3.55
N LYS A 115 34.56 20.08 3.48
CA LYS A 115 33.58 19.04 3.17
C LYS A 115 32.74 19.46 1.97
N ILE A 116 32.32 18.49 1.17
CA ILE A 116 31.17 18.64 0.28
C ILE A 116 29.99 17.96 0.94
N GLN A 117 28.88 18.66 1.05
CA GLN A 117 27.69 18.17 1.72
C GLN A 117 26.47 18.30 0.84
N THR A 118 25.53 17.37 0.97
CA THR A 118 24.21 17.41 0.33
C THR A 118 23.11 17.55 1.36
N SER A 119 21.97 18.08 0.93
CA SER A 119 20.80 18.28 1.78
C SER A 119 19.52 18.26 0.94
N GLY A 120 18.45 17.68 1.49
CA GLY A 120 17.11 17.75 0.88
C GLY A 120 16.36 19.03 1.25
N ASP A 121 16.59 19.56 2.46
CA ASP A 121 15.83 20.65 3.09
C ASP A 121 16.61 21.98 3.16
N GLY A 122 17.93 21.95 2.92
CA GLY A 122 18.84 23.09 3.01
C GLY A 122 19.32 23.39 4.42
N THR A 123 18.92 22.59 5.42
CA THR A 123 19.21 22.76 6.86
C THR A 123 19.94 21.57 7.45
N THR A 124 19.58 20.35 7.07
CA THR A 124 20.19 19.09 7.52
C THR A 124 21.17 18.60 6.46
N TRP A 125 22.44 18.39 6.84
CA TRP A 125 23.51 18.15 5.87
C TRP A 125 24.19 16.80 6.07
N THR A 126 24.42 16.09 4.95
CA THR A 126 25.16 14.84 4.91
C THR A 126 26.48 15.06 4.17
N ASP A 127 27.59 14.61 4.76
CA ASP A 127 28.92 14.68 4.13
C ASP A 127 29.02 13.65 3.00
N ILE A 128 29.31 14.11 1.78
CA ILE A 128 29.58 13.25 0.61
C ILE A 128 31.06 13.30 0.18
N HIS A 129 31.83 14.22 0.76
CA HIS A 129 33.29 14.28 0.68
C HIS A 129 33.85 15.03 1.89
N SER A 130 35.04 14.65 2.36
CA SER A 130 35.79 15.39 3.39
C SER A 130 37.29 15.26 3.13
N THR A 131 38.03 16.35 3.30
CA THR A 131 39.50 16.38 3.18
C THR A 131 40.10 17.37 4.17
N THR A 132 41.34 17.10 4.61
CA THR A 132 42.15 18.00 5.46
C THR A 132 43.43 18.47 4.76
N THR A 133 43.63 18.06 3.51
CA THR A 133 44.81 18.35 2.69
C THR A 133 44.43 18.81 1.29
N GLY A 134 43.41 19.67 1.19
CA GLY A 134 42.98 20.30 -0.07
C GLY A 134 44.17 20.96 -0.79
N ALA A 135 44.22 20.78 -2.11
CA ALA A 135 45.36 21.19 -2.92
C ALA A 135 45.20 22.59 -3.52
N GLY A 136 43.98 23.14 -3.57
CA GLY A 136 43.70 24.39 -4.28
C GLY A 136 43.71 24.19 -5.80
N GLY A 137 43.58 25.28 -6.56
CA GLY A 137 43.44 25.21 -8.02
C GLY A 137 42.12 24.54 -8.45
N THR A 138 42.15 23.72 -9.50
CA THR A 138 40.96 22.94 -9.92
C THR A 138 40.99 21.56 -9.28
N GLU A 139 40.06 21.31 -8.36
CA GLU A 139 39.85 20.01 -7.71
C GLU A 139 38.61 19.33 -8.30
N THR A 140 38.80 18.17 -8.94
CA THR A 140 37.71 17.33 -9.45
C THR A 140 37.52 16.15 -8.51
N LEU A 141 36.35 16.11 -7.86
CA LEU A 141 35.99 15.15 -6.83
C LEU A 141 34.94 14.20 -7.39
N THR A 142 35.24 12.91 -7.46
CA THR A 142 34.21 11.88 -7.65
C THR A 142 33.52 11.67 -6.31
N VAL A 143 32.21 11.85 -6.29
CA VAL A 143 31.39 11.77 -5.08
C VAL A 143 30.13 10.98 -5.39
N THR A 144 29.50 10.41 -4.37
CA THR A 144 28.20 9.76 -4.51
C THR A 144 27.28 10.33 -3.45
N GLY A 145 26.21 10.98 -3.87
CA GLY A 145 25.21 11.53 -2.96
C GLY A 145 23.94 11.92 -3.67
N THR A 146 22.89 12.16 -2.90
CA THR A 146 21.65 12.74 -3.39
C THR A 146 21.30 13.97 -2.55
N GLY A 147 20.70 14.97 -3.18
CA GLY A 147 20.24 16.16 -2.49
C GLY A 147 19.77 17.23 -3.46
N ARG A 148 18.91 18.14 -2.97
CA ARG A 148 18.52 19.35 -3.70
C ARG A 148 19.54 20.45 -3.53
N TYR A 149 20.11 20.57 -2.33
CA TYR A 149 21.15 21.54 -2.04
C TYR A 149 22.51 20.85 -1.94
N VAL A 150 23.53 21.50 -2.48
CA VAL A 150 24.93 21.07 -2.37
C VAL A 150 25.75 22.22 -1.86
N ARG A 151 26.59 21.99 -0.86
CA ARG A 151 27.49 23.04 -0.34
C ARG A 151 28.93 22.58 -0.20
N MET A 152 29.85 23.50 -0.46
CA MET A 152 31.22 23.44 0.03
C MET A 152 31.25 24.06 1.43
N TYR A 153 31.74 23.31 2.42
CA TYR A 153 31.88 23.74 3.81
C TYR A 153 33.36 23.72 4.21
N GLY A 154 34.01 24.89 4.17
CA GLY A 154 35.42 25.08 4.52
C GLY A 154 35.62 25.19 6.02
N THR A 155 36.52 24.35 6.56
CA THR A 155 36.85 24.30 7.99
C THR A 155 38.26 24.78 8.32
N THR A 156 39.16 24.86 7.34
CA THR A 156 40.48 25.48 7.53
C THR A 156 40.98 26.10 6.23
N ARG A 157 41.31 27.40 6.25
CA ARG A 157 41.91 28.13 5.11
C ARG A 157 43.36 27.71 4.86
N ALA A 158 43.78 27.73 3.60
CA ALA A 158 45.17 27.47 3.20
C ALA A 158 46.06 28.73 3.21
N SER A 159 45.46 29.92 3.27
CA SER A 159 46.14 31.22 3.30
C SER A 159 45.57 32.11 4.41
N GLY A 160 46.08 33.34 4.55
CA GLY A 160 45.51 34.35 5.45
C GLY A 160 44.19 34.97 4.97
N TYR A 161 43.79 34.72 3.71
CA TYR A 161 42.56 35.22 3.09
C TYR A 161 41.41 34.23 3.24
N GLY A 162 40.17 34.68 3.00
CA GLY A 162 38.95 33.84 3.00
C GLY A 162 38.95 32.75 1.92
N TYR A 163 37.91 31.94 1.89
CA TYR A 163 37.69 30.96 0.82
C TYR A 163 37.18 31.66 -0.44
N SER A 164 37.77 31.35 -1.60
CA SER A 164 37.33 31.93 -2.87
C SER A 164 37.28 30.91 -4.02
N LEU A 165 36.13 30.86 -4.70
CA LEU A 165 35.86 29.95 -5.82
C LEU A 165 35.49 30.76 -7.06
N TYR A 166 36.24 30.56 -8.15
CA TYR A 166 35.82 30.96 -9.49
C TYR A 166 34.60 30.16 -9.94
N GLU A 167 34.58 28.85 -9.70
CA GLU A 167 33.45 27.98 -10.07
C GLU A 167 33.24 26.83 -9.07
N PHE A 168 31.97 26.51 -8.81
CA PHE A 168 31.48 25.38 -8.02
C PHE A 168 30.50 24.56 -8.89
N LYS A 169 31.08 23.60 -9.60
CA LYS A 169 30.36 22.79 -10.60
C LYS A 169 29.93 21.47 -9.98
N VAL A 170 28.62 21.21 -9.98
CA VAL A 170 28.03 19.96 -9.47
C VAL A 170 27.48 19.19 -10.66
N TYR A 171 27.93 17.95 -10.85
CA TYR A 171 27.53 17.08 -11.93
C TYR A 171 26.74 15.87 -11.41
N GLY A 172 25.79 15.41 -12.22
CA GLY A 172 25.06 14.16 -12.00
C GLY A 172 23.81 14.07 -12.85
N SER A 173 22.78 13.37 -12.36
CA SER A 173 21.50 13.24 -13.07
C SER A 173 20.38 13.91 -12.28
N ALA A 174 19.62 14.78 -12.95
CA ALA A 174 18.46 15.43 -12.36
C ALA A 174 17.39 14.36 -12.05
N GLY A 175 16.99 14.27 -10.78
CA GLY A 175 15.88 13.42 -10.35
C GLY A 175 14.56 14.09 -10.72
N GLY A 176 13.97 13.67 -11.85
CA GLY A 176 12.71 14.23 -12.36
C GLY A 176 12.84 15.69 -12.81
N THR A 177 12.21 16.04 -13.93
CA THR A 177 11.85 17.44 -14.15
C THR A 177 10.98 17.90 -12.98
N PRO A 178 11.19 19.12 -12.41
CA PRO A 178 10.20 19.69 -11.50
C PRO A 178 8.83 19.55 -12.17
N SER A 179 7.85 18.96 -11.47
CA SER A 179 6.46 19.01 -11.94
C SER A 179 6.18 20.46 -12.31
N ALA A 180 5.79 20.69 -13.57
CA ALA A 180 5.50 22.02 -14.07
C ALA A 180 4.54 22.70 -13.08
N CYS A 181 4.76 23.99 -12.83
CA CYS A 181 3.88 24.75 -11.95
C CYS A 181 2.45 24.61 -12.47
N GLY A 182 1.53 24.18 -11.60
CA GLY A 182 0.13 23.97 -12.02
C GLY A 182 -0.46 25.25 -12.59
N SER A 183 -1.39 25.14 -13.53
CA SER A 183 -2.08 26.30 -14.11
C SER A 183 -3.30 26.76 -13.31
N THR A 184 -3.72 25.99 -12.30
CA THR A 184 -4.85 26.31 -11.42
C THR A 184 -4.43 27.28 -10.31
N ASN A 185 -5.20 28.36 -10.13
CA ASN A 185 -4.98 29.30 -9.03
C ASN A 185 -5.48 28.71 -7.70
N ALA A 186 -4.56 28.23 -6.87
CA ALA A 186 -4.83 27.65 -5.56
C ALA A 186 -5.43 28.67 -4.55
N ALA A 187 -5.25 29.96 -4.77
CA ALA A 187 -5.82 31.02 -3.94
C ALA A 187 -7.28 31.36 -4.29
N GLN A 188 -7.78 30.95 -5.46
CA GLN A 188 -9.11 31.37 -5.92
C GLN A 188 -10.22 30.84 -5.01
N GLY A 189 -11.11 31.74 -4.58
CA GLY A 189 -12.24 31.44 -3.68
C GLY A 189 -11.83 31.12 -2.24
N ARG A 190 -10.54 31.21 -1.90
CA ARG A 190 -10.03 30.88 -0.56
C ARG A 190 -10.28 32.00 0.45
N PRO A 191 -10.40 31.68 1.76
CA PRO A 191 -10.50 32.70 2.80
C PRO A 191 -9.30 33.66 2.76
N ALA A 192 -9.59 34.96 2.64
CA ALA A 192 -8.58 36.02 2.64
C ALA A 192 -8.81 37.00 3.79
N THR A 193 -7.73 37.45 4.40
CA THR A 193 -7.70 38.45 5.49
C THR A 193 -6.61 39.46 5.20
N ALA A 194 -6.73 40.68 5.73
CA ALA A 194 -5.72 41.72 5.53
C ALA A 194 -5.48 42.50 6.82
N SER A 195 -4.39 43.27 6.85
CA SER A 195 -4.10 44.21 7.93
C SER A 195 -5.14 45.31 8.05
N SER A 196 -5.75 45.71 6.93
CA SER A 196 -6.83 46.69 6.90
C SER A 196 -7.59 46.65 5.57
N GLN A 197 -8.70 47.38 5.50
CA GLN A 197 -9.42 47.67 4.26
C GLN A 197 -9.91 49.12 4.26
N GLU A 198 -9.98 49.75 3.10
CA GLU A 198 -10.44 51.14 2.93
C GLU A 198 -11.97 51.28 3.11
N GLY A 199 -12.72 50.24 2.72
CA GLY A 199 -14.18 50.18 2.83
C GLY A 199 -14.70 48.76 2.59
N ALA A 200 -16.01 48.54 2.75
CA ALA A 200 -16.63 47.22 2.60
C ALA A 200 -16.56 46.67 1.17
N ASP A 201 -16.60 47.54 0.16
CA ASP A 201 -16.60 47.14 -1.27
C ASP A 201 -15.23 46.67 -1.77
N VAL A 202 -14.17 46.86 -0.98
CA VAL A 202 -12.78 46.52 -1.32
C VAL A 202 -12.16 45.55 -0.30
N ALA A 203 -12.97 44.61 0.18
CA ALA A 203 -12.60 43.61 1.17
C ALA A 203 -11.52 42.62 0.64
N PRO A 204 -10.73 41.97 1.52
CA PRO A 204 -9.67 41.03 1.13
C PRO A 204 -10.09 39.93 0.17
N ALA A 205 -11.32 39.43 0.30
CA ALA A 205 -11.87 38.37 -0.56
C ALA A 205 -11.94 38.77 -2.05
N ARG A 206 -11.99 40.07 -2.36
CA ARG A 206 -12.01 40.60 -3.73
C ARG A 206 -10.72 40.38 -4.49
N ALA A 207 -9.59 40.21 -3.80
CA ALA A 207 -8.32 39.91 -4.45
C ALA A 207 -8.14 38.42 -4.76
N VAL A 208 -9.14 37.57 -4.49
CA VAL A 208 -9.05 36.12 -4.73
C VAL A 208 -10.35 35.55 -5.31
N ASP A 209 -11.28 36.38 -5.76
CA ASP A 209 -12.58 35.91 -6.26
C ASP A 209 -12.54 35.52 -7.75
N GLY A 210 -11.42 35.79 -8.44
CA GLY A 210 -11.23 35.51 -9.85
C GLY A 210 -11.86 36.56 -10.77
N ASP A 211 -12.37 37.66 -10.23
CA ASP A 211 -12.95 38.78 -10.98
C ASP A 211 -11.98 39.97 -11.04
N ALA A 212 -11.37 40.17 -12.21
CA ALA A 212 -10.45 41.29 -12.45
C ALA A 212 -11.12 42.68 -12.42
N GLY A 213 -12.44 42.76 -12.27
CA GLY A 213 -13.18 44.01 -12.05
C GLY A 213 -13.31 44.41 -10.57
N SER A 214 -12.98 43.51 -9.65
CA SER A 214 -13.08 43.69 -8.20
C SER A 214 -11.68 43.76 -7.58
N ARG A 215 -11.49 44.43 -6.43
CA ARG A 215 -10.15 44.59 -5.81
C ARG A 215 -10.19 44.67 -4.30
N TRP A 216 -9.11 44.23 -3.65
CA TRP A 216 -8.80 44.62 -2.27
C TRP A 216 -8.06 45.98 -2.26
N SER A 217 -8.31 46.81 -1.24
CA SER A 217 -7.60 48.09 -1.01
C SER A 217 -7.31 48.29 0.47
N SER A 218 -6.05 48.53 0.84
CA SER A 218 -5.64 48.80 2.22
C SER A 218 -5.86 50.26 2.65
N GLN A 219 -5.77 50.53 3.95
CA GLN A 219 -5.56 51.88 4.48
C GLN A 219 -4.19 52.45 4.04
N PHE A 220 -4.05 53.77 4.13
CA PHE A 220 -2.93 54.52 3.52
C PHE A 220 -1.72 54.62 4.45
N SER A 221 -1.24 53.47 4.94
CA SER A 221 -0.11 53.35 5.85
C SER A 221 0.82 52.21 5.45
N ASP A 222 2.05 52.23 5.93
CA ASP A 222 3.04 51.16 5.75
C ASP A 222 3.46 50.61 7.13
N PRO A 223 3.63 49.28 7.29
CA PRO A 223 3.36 48.22 6.32
C PRO A 223 1.87 47.83 6.24
N GLN A 224 1.48 47.10 5.19
CA GLN A 224 0.18 46.42 5.09
C GLN A 224 0.37 45.02 4.50
N TRP A 225 -0.60 44.14 4.72
CA TRP A 225 -0.55 42.80 4.16
C TRP A 225 -1.93 42.27 3.77
N LEU A 226 -1.93 41.39 2.77
CA LEU A 226 -3.05 40.56 2.34
C LEU A 226 -2.62 39.10 2.44
N ARG A 227 -3.36 38.29 3.20
CA ARG A 227 -3.11 36.87 3.46
C ARG A 227 -4.24 36.02 2.91
N VAL A 228 -3.88 34.90 2.29
CA VAL A 228 -4.80 33.85 1.82
C VAL A 228 -4.50 32.57 2.59
N ASP A 229 -5.55 31.88 3.06
CA ASP A 229 -5.49 30.52 3.59
C ASP A 229 -5.75 29.51 2.48
N LEU A 230 -4.73 28.79 2.03
CA LEU A 230 -4.86 27.76 0.98
C LEU A 230 -5.60 26.50 1.46
N GLY A 231 -6.00 26.43 2.74
CA GLY A 231 -6.71 25.31 3.37
C GLY A 231 -5.80 24.21 3.91
N SER A 232 -4.64 23.99 3.28
CA SER A 232 -3.61 23.04 3.71
C SER A 232 -2.23 23.51 3.26
N SER A 233 -1.17 22.90 3.79
CA SER A 233 0.21 23.27 3.41
C SER A 233 0.52 22.83 1.98
N GLN A 234 0.81 23.79 1.10
CA GLN A 234 1.05 23.54 -0.32
C GLN A 234 2.47 23.94 -0.72
N THR A 235 3.05 23.26 -1.71
CA THR A 235 4.34 23.66 -2.31
C THR A 235 4.08 24.67 -3.43
N ILE A 236 4.46 25.92 -3.21
CA ILE A 236 4.19 27.06 -4.08
C ILE A 236 5.36 27.25 -5.05
N CYS A 237 5.05 27.35 -6.34
CA CYS A 237 6.02 27.56 -7.41
C CYS A 237 5.87 28.89 -8.15
N GLN A 238 4.70 29.52 -8.08
CA GLN A 238 4.47 30.81 -8.71
C GLN A 238 3.42 31.61 -7.93
N VAL A 239 3.63 32.92 -7.90
CA VAL A 239 2.65 33.90 -7.42
C VAL A 239 2.43 34.93 -8.52
N VAL A 240 1.18 35.30 -8.78
CA VAL A 240 0.86 36.41 -9.70
C VAL A 240 0.11 37.47 -8.92
N LEU A 241 0.68 38.68 -8.87
CA LEU A 241 0.06 39.87 -8.31
C LEU A 241 -0.50 40.72 -9.44
N GLN A 242 -1.80 40.96 -9.45
CA GLN A 242 -2.43 41.90 -10.38
C GLN A 242 -2.79 43.16 -9.61
N TRP A 243 -1.90 44.14 -9.64
CA TRP A 243 -2.07 45.41 -8.94
C TRP A 243 -3.06 46.35 -9.64
N GLU A 244 -3.71 47.18 -8.85
CA GLU A 244 -4.30 48.43 -9.32
C GLU A 244 -3.19 49.50 -9.51
N GLY A 245 -3.51 50.71 -9.98
CA GLY A 245 -2.57 51.83 -10.03
C GLY A 245 -1.88 52.15 -8.68
N ALA A 246 -2.47 51.75 -7.55
CA ALA A 246 -1.87 51.81 -6.22
C ALA A 246 -1.19 50.48 -5.81
N TYR A 247 0.11 50.37 -6.06
CA TYR A 247 0.90 49.14 -5.87
C TYR A 247 2.04 49.26 -4.85
N ALA A 248 2.65 48.14 -4.48
CA ALA A 248 3.83 48.10 -3.63
C ALA A 248 5.12 48.34 -4.42
N LYS A 249 5.89 49.37 -4.05
CA LYS A 249 7.27 49.55 -4.54
C LYS A 249 8.24 48.62 -3.81
N ALA A 250 8.03 48.37 -2.52
CA ALA A 250 8.75 47.36 -1.75
C ALA A 250 7.77 46.40 -1.08
N TYR A 251 7.98 45.09 -1.25
CA TYR A 251 7.16 44.04 -0.65
C TYR A 251 7.89 42.70 -0.55
N GLN A 252 7.31 41.81 0.26
CA GLN A 252 7.69 40.42 0.40
C GLN A 252 6.50 39.51 0.04
N ILE A 253 6.78 38.33 -0.50
CA ILE A 253 5.84 37.21 -0.47
C ILE A 253 6.31 36.26 0.61
N GLN A 254 5.41 35.90 1.51
CA GLN A 254 5.73 35.07 2.67
C GLN A 254 4.80 33.88 2.76
N THR A 255 5.32 32.76 3.27
CA THR A 255 4.54 31.56 3.58
C THR A 255 4.56 31.26 5.07
N SER A 256 3.52 30.59 5.54
CA SER A 256 3.38 30.17 6.93
C SER A 256 2.55 28.89 7.05
N ALA A 257 2.92 28.01 7.97
CA ALA A 257 2.13 26.80 8.27
C ALA A 257 0.99 27.09 9.27
N ASP A 258 1.19 28.04 10.18
CA ASP A 258 0.34 28.33 11.34
C ASP A 258 -0.41 29.68 11.23
N GLY A 259 -0.06 30.50 10.24
CA GLY A 259 -0.62 31.83 10.01
C GLY A 259 -0.01 32.92 10.91
N THR A 260 0.97 32.60 11.74
CA THR A 260 1.61 33.50 12.71
C THR A 260 3.13 33.60 12.51
N THR A 261 3.80 32.50 12.17
CA THR A 261 5.24 32.43 11.89
C THR A 261 5.49 32.46 10.38
N TRP A 262 6.24 33.44 9.89
CA TRP A 262 6.36 33.72 8.45
C TRP A 262 7.78 33.53 7.93
N THR A 263 7.89 32.95 6.74
CA THR A 263 9.14 32.79 5.98
C THR A 263 9.04 33.53 4.65
N ASP A 264 10.04 34.37 4.33
CA ASP A 264 10.11 35.07 3.05
C ASP A 264 10.45 34.09 1.92
N ILE A 265 9.62 34.05 0.88
CA ILE A 265 9.84 33.26 -0.35
C ILE A 265 10.09 34.14 -1.58
N HIS A 266 9.88 35.46 -1.43
CA HIS A 266 10.27 36.49 -2.39
C HIS A 266 10.41 37.85 -1.67
N SER A 267 11.29 38.72 -2.16
CA SER A 267 11.44 40.10 -1.66
C SER A 267 11.90 41.02 -2.78
N THR A 268 11.35 42.24 -2.84
CA THR A 268 11.78 43.28 -3.78
C THR A 268 11.62 44.68 -3.16
N THR A 269 12.45 45.62 -3.60
CA THR A 269 12.38 47.07 -3.27
C THR A 269 12.10 47.94 -4.50
N THR A 270 11.90 47.31 -5.65
CA THR A 270 11.73 47.97 -6.96
C THR A 270 10.53 47.40 -7.72
N GLY A 271 9.47 47.02 -7.02
CA GLY A 271 8.22 46.49 -7.58
C GLY A 271 7.69 47.39 -8.71
N ALA A 272 7.26 46.76 -9.80
CA ALA A 272 6.91 47.47 -11.03
C ALA A 272 5.42 47.86 -11.09
N GLY A 273 4.56 47.24 -10.27
CA GLY A 273 3.11 47.37 -10.38
C GLY A 273 2.56 46.64 -11.61
N GLY A 274 1.29 46.85 -11.92
CA GLY A 274 0.62 46.11 -13.00
C GLY A 274 0.49 44.61 -12.68
N THR A 275 0.67 43.73 -13.66
CA THR A 275 0.71 42.27 -13.41
C THR A 275 2.16 41.81 -13.22
N GLU A 276 2.48 41.37 -12.00
CA GLU A 276 3.79 40.82 -11.65
C GLU A 276 3.67 39.30 -11.47
N THR A 277 4.33 38.54 -12.34
CA THR A 277 4.43 37.08 -12.23
C THR A 277 5.77 36.71 -11.59
N LEU A 278 5.70 36.14 -10.40
CA LEU A 278 6.84 35.81 -9.55
C LEU A 278 7.03 34.30 -9.56
N THR A 279 8.15 33.84 -10.10
CA THR A 279 8.61 32.47 -9.85
C THR A 279 9.18 32.42 -8.44
N VAL A 280 8.59 31.58 -7.58
CA VAL A 280 8.94 31.50 -6.17
C VAL A 280 9.10 30.03 -5.76
N THR A 281 9.69 29.78 -4.61
CA THR A 281 9.70 28.42 -4.06
C THR A 281 9.56 28.48 -2.56
N GLY A 282 8.54 27.82 -2.05
CA GLY A 282 8.31 27.67 -0.61
C GLY A 282 7.06 26.87 -0.31
N THR A 283 6.93 26.45 0.94
CA THR A 283 5.81 25.62 1.40
C THR A 283 5.08 26.34 2.53
N GLY A 284 3.75 26.27 2.52
CA GLY A 284 2.93 26.81 3.61
C GLY A 284 1.44 26.71 3.31
N ARG A 285 0.62 26.76 4.37
CA ARG A 285 -0.85 26.84 4.28
C ARG A 285 -1.29 28.26 3.99
N TYR A 286 -0.65 29.23 4.62
CA TYR A 286 -0.93 30.63 4.42
C TYR A 286 0.12 31.25 3.51
N VAL A 287 -0.33 32.08 2.58
CA VAL A 287 0.54 32.91 1.74
C VAL A 287 0.10 34.35 1.90
N ARG A 288 1.05 35.27 2.09
CA ARG A 288 0.72 36.69 2.14
C ARG A 288 1.64 37.54 1.28
N MET A 289 1.06 38.60 0.71
CA MET A 289 1.80 39.77 0.24
C MET A 289 1.97 40.70 1.45
N TYR A 290 3.21 41.07 1.76
CA TYR A 290 3.57 41.99 2.84
C TYR A 290 4.25 43.23 2.26
N GLY A 291 3.48 44.30 2.08
CA GLY A 291 3.93 45.57 1.51
C GLY A 291 4.60 46.45 2.56
N THR A 292 5.81 46.93 2.26
CA THR A 292 6.64 47.74 3.16
C THR A 292 6.90 49.16 2.65
N THR A 293 6.69 49.42 1.35
CA THR A 293 6.71 50.79 0.80
C THR A 293 5.75 50.91 -0.37
N ARG A 294 4.82 51.86 -0.31
CA ARG A 294 3.86 52.17 -1.40
C ARG A 294 4.52 52.93 -2.54
N ALA A 295 4.06 52.70 -3.76
CA ALA A 295 4.52 53.41 -4.95
C ALA A 295 3.80 54.77 -5.17
N SER A 296 2.65 54.96 -4.53
CA SER A 296 1.83 56.18 -4.60
C SER A 296 1.39 56.64 -3.20
N GLY A 297 0.64 57.74 -3.13
CA GLY A 297 0.05 58.22 -1.86
C GLY A 297 -1.13 57.39 -1.35
N TYR A 298 -1.64 56.44 -2.15
CA TYR A 298 -2.78 55.58 -1.83
C TYR A 298 -2.33 54.27 -1.15
N GLY A 299 -3.26 53.50 -0.57
CA GLY A 299 -3.00 52.18 0.01
C GLY A 299 -2.66 51.11 -1.04
N TYR A 300 -2.17 49.95 -0.61
CA TYR A 300 -1.90 48.83 -1.51
C TYR A 300 -3.21 48.28 -2.06
N SER A 301 -3.27 48.00 -3.36
CA SER A 301 -4.47 47.45 -3.97
C SER A 301 -4.19 46.41 -5.04
N LEU A 302 -4.87 45.27 -4.90
CA LEU A 302 -4.76 44.11 -5.79
C LEU A 302 -6.14 43.79 -6.37
N TYR A 303 -6.24 43.75 -7.69
CA TYR A 303 -7.34 43.12 -8.40
C TYR A 303 -7.32 41.61 -8.13
N GLU A 304 -6.14 40.97 -8.21
CA GLU A 304 -6.00 39.53 -7.94
C GLU A 304 -4.64 39.19 -7.29
N PHE A 305 -4.66 38.22 -6.37
CA PHE A 305 -3.51 37.60 -5.72
C PHE A 305 -3.57 36.09 -5.98
N LYS A 306 -2.90 35.64 -7.04
CA LYS A 306 -2.95 34.25 -7.51
C LYS A 306 -1.74 33.48 -7.00
N VAL A 307 -1.97 32.23 -6.60
CA VAL A 307 -0.94 31.32 -6.08
C VAL A 307 -1.02 30.01 -6.86
N PHE A 308 0.12 29.48 -7.30
CA PHE A 308 0.21 28.24 -8.06
C PHE A 308 1.18 27.27 -7.39
N THR A 309 0.85 25.98 -7.44
CA THR A 309 1.53 24.93 -6.68
C THR A 309 2.09 23.82 -7.58
N THR A 310 3.15 23.14 -7.12
CA THR A 310 3.68 21.95 -7.80
C THR A 310 2.89 20.72 -7.37
N GLY A 311 2.36 19.96 -8.32
CA GLY A 311 1.50 18.80 -8.03
C GLY A 311 0.02 19.05 -8.25
N GLY A 312 -0.34 20.03 -9.08
CA GLY A 312 -1.67 20.17 -9.67
C GLY A 312 -1.99 19.01 -10.62
N GLY A 313 -2.07 17.78 -10.11
CA GLY A 313 -3.07 16.85 -10.59
C GLY A 313 -4.40 17.59 -10.47
N ALA A 314 -5.21 17.56 -11.53
CA ALA A 314 -6.48 18.25 -11.57
C ALA A 314 -7.20 18.05 -10.24
N THR A 315 -7.56 19.14 -9.56
CA THR A 315 -8.71 19.09 -8.64
C THR A 315 -9.84 18.57 -9.51
N THR A 316 -10.21 17.29 -9.36
CA THR A 316 -11.30 16.67 -10.12
C THR A 316 -12.65 17.25 -9.72
N GLU A 317 -12.68 18.18 -8.76
CA GLU A 317 -13.85 18.94 -8.39
C GLU A 317 -14.11 20.03 -9.44
N PRO A 318 -15.24 19.97 -10.18
CA PRO A 318 -15.67 21.08 -11.01
C PRO A 318 -15.83 22.31 -10.11
N PRO A 319 -15.40 23.51 -10.53
CA PRO A 319 -15.63 24.74 -9.78
C PRO A 319 -17.12 25.11 -9.87
N GLY A 320 -17.93 24.46 -9.05
CA GLY A 320 -19.17 25.05 -8.54
C GLY A 320 -18.84 25.73 -7.23
N ALA A 321 -19.28 26.98 -7.03
CA ALA A 321 -19.12 27.65 -5.75
C ALA A 321 -19.94 26.89 -4.69
N PHE A 322 -19.28 26.05 -3.89
CA PHE A 322 -19.92 25.39 -2.76
C PHE A 322 -20.47 26.44 -1.81
N THR A 323 -21.75 26.31 -1.48
CA THR A 323 -22.41 27.12 -0.48
C THR A 323 -22.43 26.35 0.84
N THR A 324 -21.93 26.97 1.91
CA THR A 324 -21.96 26.39 3.26
C THR A 324 -23.40 26.21 3.72
N VAL A 325 -23.74 24.97 4.09
CA VAL A 325 -25.02 24.58 4.70
C VAL A 325 -24.93 24.65 6.22
N TRP A 326 -23.77 24.31 6.78
CA TRP A 326 -23.49 24.33 8.21
C TRP A 326 -21.98 24.28 8.44
N THR A 327 -21.51 24.91 9.52
CA THR A 327 -20.12 24.84 9.95
C THR A 327 -20.03 25.05 11.46
N ASP A 328 -18.98 24.49 12.06
CA ASP A 328 -18.55 24.78 13.43
C ASP A 328 -17.01 24.91 13.42
N ASP A 329 -16.51 25.99 14.00
CA ASP A 329 -15.08 26.31 14.15
C ASP A 329 -14.59 26.11 15.59
N PHE A 330 -15.45 25.58 16.47
CA PHE A 330 -15.15 25.25 17.86
C PHE A 330 -14.60 26.43 18.67
N SER A 331 -15.00 27.66 18.33
CA SER A 331 -14.67 28.86 19.10
C SER A 331 -15.29 28.84 20.49
N GLY A 332 -14.47 29.07 21.52
CA GLY A 332 -14.94 29.22 22.89
C GLY A 332 -13.79 29.20 23.90
N PRO A 333 -14.07 29.45 25.20
CA PRO A 333 -13.04 29.42 26.23
C PRO A 333 -12.39 28.03 26.39
N ALA A 334 -11.12 27.99 26.78
CA ALA A 334 -10.43 26.74 27.05
C ALA A 334 -11.12 25.94 28.17
N ASN A 335 -11.12 24.61 28.05
CA ASN A 335 -11.67 23.64 29.00
C ASN A 335 -13.20 23.71 29.18
N THR A 336 -13.95 24.25 28.22
CA THR A 336 -15.42 24.18 28.20
C THR A 336 -15.92 23.12 27.21
N SER A 337 -17.16 22.64 27.39
CA SER A 337 -17.80 21.75 26.41
C SER A 337 -18.10 22.47 25.09
N PRO A 338 -18.17 21.74 23.96
CA PRO A 338 -18.65 22.29 22.69
C PRO A 338 -20.13 22.71 22.79
N ASP A 339 -20.59 23.59 21.88
CA ASP A 339 -21.95 24.13 21.91
C ASP A 339 -23.01 23.01 21.79
N ALA A 340 -23.85 22.89 22.82
CA ALA A 340 -24.93 21.91 22.89
C ALA A 340 -26.04 22.15 21.85
N ALA A 341 -26.11 23.34 21.24
CA ALA A 341 -26.99 23.60 20.10
C ALA A 341 -26.52 22.87 18.83
N ASN A 342 -25.21 22.63 18.71
CA ASN A 342 -24.59 21.93 17.59
C ASN A 342 -24.32 20.46 17.88
N TRP A 343 -23.99 20.11 19.13
CA TRP A 343 -23.41 18.81 19.47
C TRP A 343 -24.17 18.04 20.56
N LEU A 344 -24.26 16.73 20.36
CA LEU A 344 -24.67 15.73 21.32
C LEU A 344 -23.42 15.00 21.83
N LEU A 345 -23.16 15.07 23.13
CA LEU A 345 -22.13 14.26 23.80
C LEU A 345 -22.72 12.87 24.10
N ARG A 346 -22.09 11.82 23.58
CA ARG A 346 -22.46 10.43 23.88
C ARG A 346 -21.62 9.92 25.04
N THR A 347 -22.26 9.17 25.94
CA THR A 347 -21.64 8.66 27.17
C THR A 347 -21.87 7.16 27.33
N GLY A 348 -21.04 6.52 28.15
CA GLY A 348 -21.10 5.08 28.40
C GLY A 348 -20.34 4.26 27.38
N THR A 349 -20.69 2.97 27.26
CA THR A 349 -20.04 2.01 26.35
C THR A 349 -20.95 1.59 25.20
N GLN A 350 -22.11 2.22 25.05
CA GLN A 350 -23.10 1.89 24.01
C GLN A 350 -24.16 2.99 23.90
N TYR A 351 -24.86 3.00 22.76
CA TYR A 351 -26.12 3.73 22.67
C TYR A 351 -27.19 3.12 23.60
N PRO A 352 -28.17 3.92 24.06
CA PRO A 352 -29.36 3.38 24.74
C PRO A 352 -30.09 2.38 23.82
N GLY A 353 -30.03 1.08 24.16
CA GLY A 353 -30.59 0.01 23.33
C GLY A 353 -29.75 -0.40 22.12
N GLY A 354 -28.56 0.17 21.93
CA GLY A 354 -27.61 -0.23 20.89
C GLY A 354 -26.68 -1.36 21.33
N ALA A 355 -25.80 -1.79 20.42
CA ALA A 355 -24.81 -2.83 20.66
C ALA A 355 -23.82 -2.43 21.78
N ALA A 356 -23.49 -3.39 22.63
CA ALA A 356 -22.49 -3.23 23.70
C ALA A 356 -21.10 -2.91 23.12
N ASN A 357 -20.29 -2.16 23.87
CA ASN A 357 -18.93 -1.74 23.48
C ASN A 357 -18.94 -1.11 22.08
N TRP A 358 -19.92 -0.24 21.86
CA TRP A 358 -20.20 0.48 20.62
C TRP A 358 -20.31 -0.39 19.35
N GLY A 359 -20.49 -1.71 19.49
CA GLY A 359 -20.55 -2.68 18.40
C GLY A 359 -19.18 -3.14 17.87
N THR A 360 -18.09 -2.61 18.40
CA THR A 360 -16.72 -2.83 17.91
C THR A 360 -15.83 -3.59 18.90
N GLY A 361 -16.25 -3.69 20.16
CA GLY A 361 -15.43 -4.25 21.23
C GLY A 361 -14.38 -3.28 21.78
N GLU A 362 -14.50 -1.98 21.47
CA GLU A 362 -13.69 -0.92 22.08
C GLU A 362 -13.91 -0.87 23.61
N VAL A 363 -12.90 -0.43 24.36
CA VAL A 363 -12.81 -0.65 25.82
C VAL A 363 -13.00 0.62 26.65
N GLU A 364 -13.06 1.78 26.03
CA GLU A 364 -13.24 3.04 26.74
C GLU A 364 -14.69 3.27 27.16
N THR A 365 -14.85 4.03 28.24
CA THR A 365 -16.13 4.66 28.58
C THR A 365 -16.15 6.07 27.99
N ALA A 366 -17.05 6.31 27.02
CA ALA A 366 -17.28 7.64 26.50
C ALA A 366 -17.85 8.54 27.61
N SER A 367 -17.37 9.77 27.67
CA SER A 367 -17.59 10.69 28.78
C SER A 367 -17.89 12.10 28.24
N ASP A 368 -18.76 12.83 28.95
CA ASP A 368 -19.09 14.23 28.71
C ASP A 368 -18.20 15.20 29.52
N SER A 369 -17.26 14.66 30.31
CA SER A 369 -16.28 15.45 31.04
C SER A 369 -15.39 16.27 30.10
N THR A 370 -15.09 17.51 30.50
CA THR A 370 -14.15 18.38 29.77
C THR A 370 -12.71 17.86 29.78
N ALA A 371 -12.41 16.86 30.62
CA ALA A 371 -11.15 16.11 30.54
C ALA A 371 -11.04 15.29 29.24
N ASN A 372 -12.17 14.81 28.70
CA ASN A 372 -12.23 14.02 27.48
C ASN A 372 -12.69 14.83 26.28
N VAL A 373 -13.67 15.72 26.43
CA VAL A 373 -14.22 16.54 25.34
C VAL A 373 -14.26 18.01 25.73
N SER A 374 -13.37 18.83 25.17
CA SER A 374 -13.30 20.25 25.49
C SER A 374 -12.83 21.12 24.34
N LEU A 375 -13.08 22.43 24.46
CA LEU A 375 -12.48 23.44 23.61
C LEU A 375 -11.09 23.83 24.14
N ASP A 376 -10.15 24.14 23.25
CA ASP A 376 -8.76 24.48 23.61
C ASP A 376 -8.55 25.98 23.90
N GLY A 377 -9.54 26.84 23.61
CA GLY A 377 -9.41 28.29 23.73
C GLY A 377 -8.88 29.00 22.49
N ALA A 378 -8.53 28.26 21.44
CA ALA A 378 -7.92 28.72 20.19
C ALA A 378 -8.71 28.24 18.95
N GLY A 379 -10.01 28.00 19.12
CA GLY A 379 -10.92 27.60 18.05
C GLY A 379 -10.74 26.14 17.64
N LYS A 380 -10.58 25.22 18.61
CA LYS A 380 -10.46 23.79 18.33
C LYS A 380 -11.18 22.96 19.37
N LEU A 381 -11.74 21.86 18.90
CA LEU A 381 -12.19 20.76 19.72
C LEU A 381 -11.02 19.82 20.05
N THR A 382 -10.99 19.38 21.30
CA THR A 382 -10.09 18.36 21.84
C THR A 382 -10.92 17.15 22.25
N ILE A 383 -10.67 16.00 21.61
CA ILE A 383 -11.13 14.69 22.09
C ILE A 383 -9.92 13.91 22.59
N LYS A 384 -9.87 13.64 23.91
CA LYS A 384 -8.72 13.06 24.60
C LYS A 384 -9.04 11.72 25.24
N ALA A 385 -8.23 10.71 24.91
CA ALA A 385 -8.27 9.40 25.56
C ALA A 385 -7.43 9.41 26.84
N ILE A 386 -8.00 8.98 27.95
CA ILE A 386 -7.35 8.98 29.28
C ILE A 386 -7.45 7.59 29.89
N ARG A 387 -6.31 7.05 30.33
CA ARG A 387 -6.21 5.85 31.15
C ARG A 387 -5.94 6.23 32.61
N ASP A 388 -6.80 5.75 33.51
CA ASP A 388 -6.61 5.97 34.95
C ASP A 388 -5.56 5.01 35.57
N GLY A 389 -5.27 5.21 36.86
CA GLY A 389 -4.32 4.36 37.60
C GLY A 389 -4.79 2.91 37.82
N ALA A 390 -6.08 2.62 37.60
CA ALA A 390 -6.64 1.27 37.62
C ALA A 390 -6.63 0.62 36.22
N GLY A 391 -6.15 1.34 35.20
CA GLY A 391 -6.04 0.88 33.83
C GLY A 391 -7.30 1.02 32.99
N LYS A 392 -8.34 1.70 33.49
CA LYS A 392 -9.60 1.94 32.77
C LYS A 392 -9.44 3.12 31.82
N TRP A 393 -10.02 2.99 30.63
CA TRP A 393 -9.99 4.03 29.60
C TRP A 393 -11.28 4.86 29.59
N THR A 394 -11.14 6.16 29.39
CA THR A 394 -12.21 7.10 29.04
C THR A 394 -11.83 7.86 27.80
N SER A 395 -12.82 8.27 27.00
CA SER A 395 -12.61 9.09 25.80
C SER A 395 -13.86 9.89 25.48
N GLY A 396 -13.92 10.49 24.29
CA GLY A 396 -15.06 11.27 23.81
C GLY A 396 -15.66 10.75 22.51
N ARG A 397 -16.98 10.87 22.41
CA ARG A 397 -17.77 10.63 21.20
C ARG A 397 -18.85 11.70 21.09
N ILE A 398 -18.84 12.46 20.01
CA ILE A 398 -19.82 13.52 19.77
C ILE A 398 -20.49 13.37 18.41
N GLU A 399 -21.74 13.82 18.32
CA GLU A 399 -22.53 13.83 17.09
C GLU A 399 -23.19 15.17 16.87
N THR A 400 -23.40 15.56 15.61
CA THR A 400 -24.21 16.75 15.32
C THR A 400 -25.66 16.55 15.78
N GLN A 401 -26.26 17.60 16.35
CA GLN A 401 -27.70 17.65 16.63
C GLN A 401 -28.51 17.45 15.34
N ARG A 402 -28.07 18.11 14.26
CA ARG A 402 -28.61 17.95 12.90
C ARG A 402 -28.39 16.54 12.37
N THR A 403 -29.42 16.01 11.70
CA THR A 403 -29.40 14.74 10.95
C THR A 403 -29.83 14.93 9.49
N ASP A 404 -30.04 16.17 9.06
CA ASP A 404 -30.66 16.56 7.79
C ASP A 404 -29.64 16.91 6.70
N PHE A 405 -28.38 16.48 6.87
CA PHE A 405 -27.32 16.64 5.87
C PHE A 405 -27.53 15.66 4.70
N GLU A 406 -28.63 15.83 3.98
CA GLU A 406 -29.05 14.95 2.88
C GLU A 406 -28.32 15.29 1.57
N PRO A 407 -27.71 14.30 0.89
CA PRO A 407 -27.27 14.44 -0.48
C PRO A 407 -28.49 14.48 -1.42
N LEU A 408 -28.73 15.61 -2.07
CA LEU A 408 -29.88 15.81 -2.95
C LEU A 408 -29.54 15.48 -4.41
N ALA A 409 -30.52 14.96 -5.15
CA ALA A 409 -30.37 14.66 -6.57
C ALA A 409 -29.99 15.92 -7.37
N GLY A 410 -29.02 15.78 -8.27
CA GLY A 410 -28.47 16.90 -9.05
C GLY A 410 -27.56 17.84 -8.27
N GLN A 411 -27.06 17.46 -7.08
CA GLN A 411 -26.15 18.27 -6.28
C GLN A 411 -24.87 17.52 -5.92
N LEU A 412 -23.81 18.29 -5.67
CA LEU A 412 -22.65 17.84 -4.91
C LEU A 412 -22.88 18.18 -3.44
N THR A 413 -22.68 17.23 -2.53
CA THR A 413 -22.73 17.47 -1.09
C THR A 413 -21.37 17.11 -0.49
N ARG A 414 -20.70 18.10 0.11
CA ARG A 414 -19.38 17.95 0.71
C ARG A 414 -19.48 17.94 2.23
N PHE A 415 -18.88 16.93 2.86
CA PHE A 415 -18.58 16.94 4.29
C PHE A 415 -17.07 17.04 4.44
N SER A 416 -16.58 18.04 5.17
CA SER A 416 -15.15 18.20 5.43
C SER A 416 -14.87 18.54 6.88
N ALA A 417 -13.70 18.11 7.36
CA ALA A 417 -13.17 18.53 8.64
C ALA A 417 -11.66 18.76 8.53
N VAL A 418 -11.19 19.84 9.15
CA VAL A 418 -9.76 20.08 9.33
C VAL A 418 -9.39 19.56 10.71
N LEU A 419 -8.59 18.49 10.77
CA LEU A 419 -8.23 17.83 12.04
C LEU A 419 -6.81 17.28 12.02
N LYS A 420 -6.30 16.99 13.22
CA LYS A 420 -5.01 16.34 13.47
C LYS A 420 -5.25 15.03 14.23
N GLN A 421 -4.69 13.94 13.72
CA GLN A 421 -4.76 12.62 14.35
C GLN A 421 -3.98 12.59 15.68
N PRO A 422 -4.29 11.65 16.59
CA PRO A 422 -3.54 11.47 17.82
C PRO A 422 -2.05 11.18 17.57
N ASP A 423 -1.20 12.05 18.11
CA ASP A 423 0.25 11.86 18.20
C ASP A 423 0.60 11.44 19.62
N VAL A 424 0.93 10.16 19.78
CA VAL A 424 1.15 9.52 21.08
C VAL A 424 2.25 8.49 20.97
N THR A 425 3.13 8.43 21.97
CA THR A 425 4.34 7.59 21.95
C THR A 425 4.08 6.11 21.65
N ASN A 426 3.04 5.53 22.25
CA ASN A 426 2.56 4.19 21.92
C ASN A 426 1.06 4.24 21.67
N GLY A 427 0.70 4.26 20.39
CA GLY A 427 -0.68 4.39 19.91
C GLY A 427 -1.45 3.08 19.76
N LEU A 428 -0.95 1.92 20.18
CA LEU A 428 -1.66 0.64 20.04
C LEU A 428 -3.07 0.71 20.64
N GLY A 429 -4.09 0.45 19.83
CA GLY A 429 -5.50 0.56 20.21
C GLY A 429 -6.14 1.92 19.96
N TYR A 430 -5.40 3.01 19.71
CA TYR A 430 -6.03 4.28 19.35
C TYR A 430 -6.76 4.14 18.02
N TRP A 431 -8.03 4.59 17.97
CA TRP A 431 -8.88 4.55 16.78
C TRP A 431 -9.66 5.86 16.63
N PRO A 432 -9.02 6.92 16.09
CA PRO A 432 -9.72 8.16 15.75
C PRO A 432 -10.71 7.97 14.59
N GLY A 433 -11.83 8.70 14.65
CA GLY A 433 -12.89 8.67 13.64
C GLY A 433 -13.48 10.03 13.30
N PHE A 434 -13.69 10.28 12.00
CA PHE A 434 -14.63 11.28 11.48
C PHE A 434 -15.58 10.58 10.50
N ARG A 435 -16.88 10.56 10.85
CA ARG A 435 -17.89 9.75 10.15
C ARG A 435 -19.11 10.56 9.76
N ALA A 436 -19.78 10.14 8.70
CA ALA A 436 -21.18 10.49 8.46
C ALA A 436 -22.04 9.22 8.49
N THR A 437 -23.01 9.18 9.41
CA THR A 437 -23.90 8.04 9.62
C THR A 437 -25.33 8.42 9.24
N GLY A 438 -26.05 7.52 8.57
CA GLY A 438 -27.41 7.77 8.12
C GLY A 438 -28.35 8.14 9.26
N ALA A 439 -29.20 9.15 9.04
CA ALA A 439 -30.05 9.76 10.06
C ALA A 439 -30.91 8.75 10.83
N ALA A 440 -31.43 7.73 10.13
CA ALA A 440 -32.31 6.72 10.70
C ALA A 440 -31.59 5.75 11.65
N TYR A 441 -30.27 5.79 11.78
CA TYR A 441 -29.55 5.03 12.80
C TYR A 441 -29.86 5.57 14.20
N ARG A 442 -30.02 6.89 14.35
CA ARG A 442 -30.31 7.54 15.63
C ARG A 442 -31.69 7.12 16.14
N GLY A 443 -31.72 6.48 17.30
CA GLY A 443 -32.94 5.96 17.94
C GLY A 443 -33.33 4.55 17.49
N ASN A 444 -32.67 3.99 16.47
CA ASN A 444 -32.85 2.59 16.04
C ASN A 444 -31.68 1.72 16.52
N TYR A 445 -30.46 2.11 16.18
CA TYR A 445 -29.19 1.47 16.57
C TYR A 445 -29.00 0.00 16.13
N THR A 446 -29.88 -0.54 15.30
CA THR A 446 -29.83 -1.95 14.82
C THR A 446 -29.91 -2.10 13.30
N ASN A 447 -30.03 -1.00 12.56
CA ASN A 447 -30.16 -0.95 11.10
C ASN A 447 -28.85 -0.67 10.36
N TRP A 448 -27.70 -0.73 11.04
CA TRP A 448 -26.38 -0.79 10.41
C TRP A 448 -26.16 -2.19 9.81
N PRO A 449 -25.52 -2.33 8.63
CA PRO A 449 -24.91 -1.28 7.80
C PRO A 449 -25.88 -0.69 6.76
N GLY A 450 -27.09 -1.24 6.61
CA GLY A 450 -28.02 -0.88 5.55
C GLY A 450 -28.42 0.60 5.51
N VAL A 451 -28.40 1.28 6.66
CA VAL A 451 -28.66 2.73 6.80
C VAL A 451 -27.53 3.63 6.26
N GLY A 452 -26.39 3.06 5.89
CA GLY A 452 -25.24 3.80 5.39
C GLY A 452 -24.38 4.43 6.47
N GLU A 453 -23.08 4.18 6.39
CA GLU A 453 -22.06 4.90 7.13
C GLU A 453 -20.84 5.15 6.24
N THR A 454 -20.31 6.36 6.30
CA THR A 454 -19.05 6.71 5.63
C THR A 454 -18.00 7.09 6.66
N ASP A 455 -16.87 6.40 6.60
CA ASP A 455 -15.67 6.74 7.33
C ASP A 455 -14.85 7.70 6.49
N ILE A 456 -14.94 9.00 6.79
CA ILE A 456 -14.24 10.06 6.06
C ILE A 456 -12.77 10.11 6.51
N MET A 457 -12.51 9.78 7.77
CA MET A 457 -11.17 9.57 8.32
C MET A 457 -11.22 8.45 9.37
N THR A 458 -10.41 7.42 9.16
CA THR A 458 -10.06 6.39 10.15
C THR A 458 -8.55 6.18 10.13
N ASP A 459 -7.92 6.18 11.31
CA ASP A 459 -6.58 5.63 11.55
C ASP A 459 -6.68 4.61 12.70
N VAL A 460 -5.68 3.74 12.82
CA VAL A 460 -5.57 2.86 13.99
C VAL A 460 -4.14 2.69 14.44
N ASN A 461 -3.96 2.37 15.72
CA ASN A 461 -2.67 2.01 16.31
C ASN A 461 -1.60 3.12 16.23
N GLY A 462 -1.99 4.36 15.95
CA GLY A 462 -1.11 5.52 15.84
C GLY A 462 -0.12 5.41 14.67
N ARG A 463 -0.59 4.98 13.49
CA ARG A 463 0.28 4.58 12.37
C ARG A 463 0.60 5.70 11.39
N SER A 464 0.06 6.91 11.58
CA SER A 464 0.12 7.99 10.57
C SER A 464 -0.43 7.51 9.22
N GLN A 465 -1.53 6.76 9.27
CA GLN A 465 -2.20 6.23 8.10
C GLN A 465 -3.64 6.74 8.03
N LEU A 466 -4.29 6.48 6.92
CA LEU A 466 -5.69 6.84 6.70
C LEU A 466 -6.36 5.74 5.88
N ALA A 467 -7.51 5.28 6.36
CA ALA A 467 -8.49 4.48 5.63
C ALA A 467 -9.79 5.27 5.50
N GLN A 468 -10.47 5.10 4.37
CA GLN A 468 -11.77 5.72 4.07
C GLN A 468 -12.70 4.66 3.51
N THR A 469 -13.95 4.64 3.98
CA THR A 469 -14.83 3.48 3.80
C THR A 469 -16.27 3.89 3.58
N LEU A 470 -16.98 3.16 2.72
CA LEU A 470 -18.45 3.11 2.71
C LEU A 470 -18.92 1.77 3.29
N HIS A 471 -19.77 1.81 4.30
CA HIS A 471 -20.52 0.69 4.84
C HIS A 471 -21.97 0.74 4.35
N CYS A 472 -22.48 -0.38 3.84
CA CYS A 472 -23.80 -0.46 3.23
C CYS A 472 -24.31 -1.90 3.06
N GLY A 473 -25.60 -2.03 2.73
CA GLY A 473 -26.21 -3.32 2.43
C GLY A 473 -26.37 -4.20 3.67
N THR A 474 -25.74 -5.38 3.65
CA THR A 474 -25.91 -6.42 4.68
C THR A 474 -24.57 -6.86 5.24
N ALA A 475 -24.52 -7.16 6.54
CA ALA A 475 -23.38 -7.78 7.19
C ALA A 475 -23.70 -9.20 7.66
N PRO A 476 -22.72 -10.14 7.63
CA PRO A 476 -21.41 -10.00 6.98
C PRO A 476 -21.53 -9.96 5.45
N ASP A 477 -20.43 -9.64 4.79
CA ASP A 477 -20.23 -9.55 3.36
C ASP A 477 -21.14 -8.54 2.65
N GLY A 478 -22.20 -9.01 2.01
CA GLY A 478 -23.04 -8.18 1.17
C GLY A 478 -22.29 -7.48 0.03
N PRO A 479 -22.96 -6.54 -0.66
CA PRO A 479 -22.37 -5.79 -1.76
C PRO A 479 -21.26 -4.82 -1.32
N CYS A 480 -21.08 -4.61 -0.02
CA CYS A 480 -20.10 -3.67 0.52
C CYS A 480 -18.93 -4.36 1.23
N ALA A 481 -18.88 -5.70 1.24
CA ALA A 481 -17.82 -6.52 1.87
C ALA A 481 -17.69 -6.27 3.38
N GLU A 482 -18.82 -6.26 4.08
CA GLU A 482 -18.92 -6.09 5.52
C GLU A 482 -18.25 -7.25 6.29
N TYR A 483 -17.62 -7.03 7.42
CA TYR A 483 -17.55 -5.78 8.19
C TYR A 483 -16.42 -4.84 7.73
N ASN A 484 -15.72 -5.13 6.63
CA ASN A 484 -14.62 -4.29 6.16
C ASN A 484 -15.10 -3.05 5.42
N GLY A 485 -16.25 -3.13 4.73
CA GLY A 485 -16.77 -2.06 3.90
C GLY A 485 -15.99 -1.87 2.59
N ARG A 486 -16.48 -0.95 1.72
CA ARG A 486 -15.78 -0.54 0.50
C ARG A 486 -14.71 0.49 0.85
N GLN A 487 -13.51 -0.01 1.13
CA GLN A 487 -12.43 0.80 1.70
C GLN A 487 -11.28 1.14 0.73
N SER A 488 -10.62 2.26 1.01
CA SER A 488 -9.40 2.71 0.34
C SER A 488 -8.19 1.81 0.59
N GLY A 489 -8.27 0.94 1.61
CA GLY A 489 -7.10 0.35 2.24
C GLY A 489 -6.44 1.34 3.21
N LEU A 490 -5.80 0.80 4.25
CA LEU A 490 -5.00 1.59 5.19
C LEU A 490 -3.68 1.97 4.51
N ALA A 491 -3.47 3.27 4.26
CA ALA A 491 -2.28 3.75 3.54
C ALA A 491 -1.67 4.99 4.19
N SER A 492 -0.43 5.35 3.82
CA SER A 492 0.33 6.45 4.40
C SER A 492 -0.44 7.78 4.38
N CYS A 493 -0.29 8.56 5.45
CA CYS A 493 -0.90 9.87 5.67
C CYS A 493 0.18 10.79 6.24
N ALA A 494 1.06 11.27 5.36
CA ALA A 494 2.24 12.03 5.77
C ALA A 494 1.84 13.32 6.51
N GLY A 495 2.28 13.45 7.76
CA GLY A 495 2.00 14.63 8.59
C GLY A 495 0.69 14.57 9.37
N CYS A 496 -0.15 13.56 9.17
CA CYS A 496 -1.50 13.52 9.73
C CYS A 496 -1.56 13.49 11.26
N GLN A 497 -0.52 13.00 11.93
CA GLN A 497 -0.38 13.07 13.39
C GLN A 497 0.28 14.38 13.85
N THR A 498 1.14 15.00 13.03
CA THR A 498 1.95 16.15 13.43
C THR A 498 1.35 17.50 13.01
N GLY A 499 0.39 17.52 12.09
CA GLY A 499 -0.24 18.72 11.54
C GLY A 499 -1.73 18.56 11.27
N PHE A 500 -2.40 19.68 10.97
CA PHE A 500 -3.80 19.69 10.57
C PHE A 500 -3.93 19.40 9.08
N HIS A 501 -4.84 18.49 8.74
CA HIS A 501 -5.17 18.13 7.37
C HIS A 501 -6.68 18.22 7.15
N GLU A 502 -7.09 18.55 5.93
CA GLU A 502 -8.50 18.51 5.55
C GLU A 502 -8.87 17.10 5.07
N TYR A 503 -9.77 16.44 5.80
CA TYR A 503 -10.39 15.19 5.38
C TYR A 503 -11.77 15.52 4.85
N SER A 504 -12.09 15.07 3.65
CA SER A 504 -13.40 15.36 3.07
C SER A 504 -13.96 14.21 2.25
N GLN A 505 -15.29 14.19 2.16
CA GLN A 505 -16.00 13.43 1.15
C GLN A 505 -16.93 14.33 0.36
N VAL A 506 -17.15 13.99 -0.91
CA VAL A 506 -18.14 14.59 -1.78
C VAL A 506 -19.05 13.49 -2.30
N VAL A 507 -20.33 13.55 -1.90
CA VAL A 507 -21.40 12.75 -2.49
C VAL A 507 -21.89 13.47 -3.74
N ASP A 508 -21.66 12.87 -4.91
CA ASP A 508 -21.98 13.42 -6.21
C ASP A 508 -23.21 12.72 -6.80
N ARG A 509 -24.34 13.43 -6.73
CA ARG A 509 -25.61 13.01 -7.32
C ARG A 509 -25.93 13.76 -8.61
N THR A 510 -24.91 14.32 -9.27
CA THR A 510 -25.03 14.97 -10.59
C THR A 510 -24.81 13.98 -11.74
N LYS A 511 -24.42 12.74 -11.44
CA LYS A 511 -24.14 11.65 -12.38
C LYS A 511 -25.18 10.52 -12.27
N THR A 512 -25.43 9.83 -13.38
CA THR A 512 -26.27 8.61 -13.38
C THR A 512 -25.65 7.49 -12.56
N ASP A 513 -24.33 7.33 -12.60
CA ASP A 513 -23.58 6.50 -11.65
C ASP A 513 -23.13 7.42 -10.52
N GLU A 514 -23.97 7.56 -9.50
CA GLU A 514 -23.67 8.38 -8.34
C GLU A 514 -22.37 7.88 -7.68
N GLU A 515 -21.61 8.78 -7.06
CA GLU A 515 -20.33 8.43 -6.45
C GLU A 515 -20.07 9.19 -5.14
N ILE A 516 -19.29 8.59 -4.26
CA ILE A 516 -18.70 9.24 -3.09
C ILE A 516 -17.20 9.30 -3.34
N ARG A 517 -16.66 10.51 -3.48
CA ARG A 517 -15.23 10.76 -3.60
C ARG A 517 -14.69 11.23 -2.27
N PHE A 518 -13.64 10.59 -1.78
CA PHE A 518 -12.95 10.99 -0.57
C PHE A 518 -11.63 11.66 -0.90
N SER A 519 -11.21 12.60 -0.07
CA SER A 519 -9.99 13.37 -0.31
C SER A 519 -9.26 13.72 0.97
N LEU A 520 -7.94 13.82 0.86
CA LEU A 520 -7.01 14.37 1.85
C LEU A 520 -6.39 15.64 1.25
N ASP A 521 -6.56 16.78 1.91
CA ASP A 521 -6.07 18.09 1.47
C ASP A 521 -6.47 18.46 0.03
N GLY A 522 -7.72 18.14 -0.33
CA GLY A 522 -8.28 18.37 -1.65
C GLY A 522 -7.79 17.41 -2.74
N ARG A 523 -6.95 16.42 -2.41
CA ARG A 523 -6.49 15.38 -3.33
C ARG A 523 -7.28 14.11 -3.11
N GLN A 524 -7.86 13.56 -4.17
CA GLN A 524 -8.66 12.35 -4.07
C GLN A 524 -7.81 11.18 -3.58
N THR A 525 -8.35 10.43 -2.62
CA THR A 525 -7.71 9.28 -1.98
C THR A 525 -8.56 8.02 -2.04
N TRP A 526 -9.84 8.14 -2.39
CA TRP A 526 -10.74 7.01 -2.60
C TRP A 526 -11.99 7.42 -3.38
N VAL A 527 -12.64 6.44 -4.03
CA VAL A 527 -13.95 6.60 -4.64
C VAL A 527 -14.76 5.31 -4.55
N VAL A 528 -16.05 5.44 -4.22
CA VAL A 528 -17.04 4.35 -4.32
C VAL A 528 -18.20 4.81 -5.17
N ARG A 529 -18.70 3.94 -6.05
CA ARG A 529 -19.76 4.24 -7.01
C ARG A 529 -20.99 3.39 -6.75
N GLU A 530 -22.16 3.89 -7.11
CA GLU A 530 -23.43 3.14 -7.10
C GLU A 530 -23.28 1.81 -7.86
N SER A 531 -22.61 1.83 -9.01
CA SER A 531 -22.34 0.63 -9.81
C SER A 531 -21.49 -0.45 -9.12
N GLN A 532 -20.77 -0.13 -8.04
CA GLN A 532 -19.92 -1.05 -7.28
C GLN A 532 -20.63 -1.68 -6.06
N VAL A 533 -21.85 -1.24 -5.74
CA VAL A 533 -22.63 -1.78 -4.62
C VAL A 533 -24.07 -2.14 -5.01
N GLY A 534 -24.55 -1.64 -6.14
CA GLY A 534 -25.89 -1.89 -6.65
C GLY A 534 -26.92 -0.86 -6.15
N VAL A 535 -27.94 -0.62 -6.99
CA VAL A 535 -28.94 0.45 -6.82
C VAL A 535 -29.66 0.36 -5.47
N THR A 536 -30.13 -0.83 -5.08
CA THR A 536 -30.88 -1.01 -3.83
C THR A 536 -30.05 -0.66 -2.59
N ALA A 537 -28.80 -1.15 -2.52
CA ALA A 537 -27.92 -0.90 -1.38
C ALA A 537 -27.46 0.56 -1.34
N TRP A 538 -27.18 1.15 -2.50
CA TRP A 538 -26.80 2.56 -2.61
C TRP A 538 -27.92 3.51 -2.15
N HIS A 539 -29.13 3.33 -2.67
CA HIS A 539 -30.28 4.16 -2.29
C HIS A 539 -30.55 4.10 -0.79
N ALA A 540 -30.52 2.90 -0.20
CA ALA A 540 -30.74 2.71 1.23
C ALA A 540 -29.65 3.36 2.11
N ALA A 541 -28.42 3.48 1.59
CA ALA A 541 -27.28 4.01 2.32
C ALA A 541 -27.01 5.51 2.09
N VAL A 542 -27.51 6.10 0.99
CA VAL A 542 -27.12 7.45 0.55
C VAL A 542 -28.30 8.42 0.42
N HIS A 543 -29.49 7.97 0.05
CA HIS A 543 -30.61 8.85 -0.31
C HIS A 543 -31.43 9.29 0.90
N HIS A 544 -30.77 9.86 1.90
CA HIS A 544 -31.37 10.39 3.11
C HIS A 544 -30.40 11.34 3.83
N GLY A 545 -30.86 11.99 4.90
CA GLY A 545 -30.01 12.80 5.77
C GLY A 545 -28.92 11.99 6.48
N PHE A 546 -27.84 12.67 6.85
CA PHE A 546 -26.77 12.14 7.70
C PHE A 546 -26.59 13.05 8.93
N PHE A 547 -26.07 12.48 10.01
CA PHE A 547 -25.40 13.25 11.06
C PHE A 547 -23.89 12.99 11.00
N LEU A 548 -23.10 13.96 11.42
CA LEU A 548 -21.65 13.82 11.51
C LEU A 548 -21.24 13.41 12.92
N ARG A 549 -20.16 12.64 13.03
CA ARG A 549 -19.63 12.10 14.29
C ARG A 549 -18.11 12.26 14.34
N PHE A 550 -17.61 12.65 15.51
CA PHE A 550 -16.21 12.53 15.89
C PHE A 550 -16.06 11.63 17.10
N ASP A 551 -15.04 10.79 17.09
CA ASP A 551 -14.73 9.91 18.21
C ASP A 551 -13.25 9.55 18.25
N LEU A 552 -12.80 9.21 19.45
CA LEU A 552 -11.49 8.61 19.67
C LEU A 552 -11.65 7.32 20.46
N ALA A 553 -12.00 6.24 19.76
CA ALA A 553 -12.15 4.92 20.37
C ALA A 553 -10.79 4.36 20.81
N VAL A 554 -10.82 3.42 21.77
CA VAL A 554 -9.63 2.72 22.27
C VAL A 554 -9.87 1.20 22.24
N GLY A 555 -9.05 0.49 21.48
CA GLY A 555 -9.15 -0.95 21.27
C GLY A 555 -10.23 -1.32 20.25
N GLY A 556 -10.72 -2.55 20.34
CA GLY A 556 -11.76 -3.06 19.44
C GLY A 556 -11.23 -3.80 18.21
N SER A 557 -12.16 -4.28 17.38
CA SER A 557 -11.90 -5.23 16.31
C SER A 557 -10.90 -4.74 15.26
N LEU A 558 -11.00 -3.49 14.82
CA LEU A 558 -10.14 -2.95 13.75
C LEU A 558 -8.68 -2.76 14.22
N PRO A 559 -8.38 -2.05 15.34
CA PRO A 559 -7.02 -2.00 15.87
C PRO A 559 -6.41 -3.38 16.12
N ASN A 560 -7.21 -4.33 16.63
CA ASN A 560 -6.75 -5.70 16.87
C ASN A 560 -6.40 -6.44 15.58
N ALA A 561 -7.25 -6.34 14.56
CA ALA A 561 -7.03 -6.99 13.26
C ALA A 561 -5.77 -6.45 12.58
N ILE A 562 -5.53 -5.13 12.66
CA ILE A 562 -4.33 -4.50 12.08
C ILE A 562 -3.06 -4.82 12.88
N ALA A 563 -3.17 -4.93 14.21
CA ALA A 563 -2.03 -5.30 15.07
C ALA A 563 -1.72 -6.81 15.04
N GLY A 564 -2.70 -7.66 14.75
CA GLY A 564 -2.60 -9.12 14.86
C GLY A 564 -2.73 -9.66 16.29
N PHE A 565 -3.06 -8.80 17.27
CA PHE A 565 -3.24 -9.15 18.68
C PHE A 565 -4.16 -8.13 19.37
N THR A 566 -4.61 -8.45 20.60
CA THR A 566 -5.51 -7.57 21.36
C THR A 566 -4.83 -6.27 21.79
N THR A 567 -5.49 -5.15 21.51
CA THR A 567 -5.14 -3.78 21.89
C THR A 567 -6.32 -3.13 22.63
N PRO A 568 -6.09 -2.11 23.48
CA PRO A 568 -4.79 -1.58 23.89
C PRO A 568 -3.99 -2.57 24.75
N THR A 569 -2.69 -2.37 24.81
CA THR A 569 -1.78 -3.11 25.71
C THR A 569 -1.53 -2.32 27.00
N PRO A 570 -0.98 -2.94 28.06
CA PRO A 570 -0.55 -2.19 29.26
C PRO A 570 0.43 -1.04 28.97
N ASP A 571 1.20 -1.14 27.90
CA ASP A 571 2.18 -0.14 27.45
C ASP A 571 1.58 0.95 26.55
N THR A 572 0.30 0.84 26.20
CA THR A 572 -0.40 1.87 25.42
C THR A 572 -0.43 3.16 26.22
N THR A 573 0.07 4.24 25.62
CA THR A 573 0.28 5.50 26.31
C THR A 573 -1.03 6.28 26.40
N SER A 574 -1.36 6.77 27.60
CA SER A 574 -2.53 7.63 27.84
C SER A 574 -2.33 9.04 27.30
N GLY A 575 -3.42 9.73 26.94
CA GLY A 575 -3.42 11.17 26.71
C GLY A 575 -3.35 11.61 25.24
N GLY A 576 -3.44 10.69 24.28
CA GLY A 576 -3.53 11.04 22.87
C GLY A 576 -4.81 11.83 22.56
N VAL A 577 -4.69 12.77 21.62
CA VAL A 577 -5.72 13.77 21.31
C VAL A 577 -6.06 13.76 19.83
N LEU A 578 -7.34 13.58 19.51
CA LEU A 578 -7.91 13.97 18.22
C LEU A 578 -8.28 15.46 18.33
N SER A 579 -7.60 16.31 17.54
CA SER A 579 -7.83 17.76 17.55
C SER A 579 -8.53 18.19 16.29
N VAL A 580 -9.68 18.86 16.40
CA VAL A 580 -10.50 19.28 15.26
C VAL A 580 -10.58 20.80 15.23
N ASP A 581 -10.10 21.40 14.15
CA ASP A 581 -10.08 22.84 13.89
C ASP A 581 -11.43 23.33 13.38
N SER A 582 -12.02 22.61 12.42
CA SER A 582 -13.35 22.95 11.92
C SER A 582 -14.03 21.75 11.27
N VAL A 583 -15.35 21.85 11.15
CA VAL A 583 -16.19 20.95 10.34
C VAL A 583 -17.13 21.78 9.48
N THR A 584 -17.33 21.36 8.23
CA THR A 584 -18.18 22.06 7.26
C THR A 584 -19.01 21.07 6.46
N VAL A 585 -20.30 21.40 6.29
CA VAL A 585 -21.17 20.80 5.29
C VAL A 585 -21.46 21.85 4.24
N ALA A 586 -21.21 21.54 2.98
CA ALA A 586 -21.46 22.45 1.87
C ALA A 586 -22.12 21.74 0.70
N ARG A 587 -22.81 22.51 -0.16
CA ARG A 587 -23.47 22.00 -1.36
C ARG A 587 -23.16 22.84 -2.57
N SER A 588 -23.10 22.20 -3.74
CA SER A 588 -23.12 22.87 -5.03
C SER A 588 -24.28 22.36 -5.87
N ALA A 589 -25.01 23.28 -6.49
CA ALA A 589 -26.03 22.93 -7.47
C ALA A 589 -25.39 22.39 -8.75
N GLY A 590 -26.06 21.43 -9.38
CA GLY A 590 -25.71 20.86 -10.67
C GLY A 590 -26.95 20.45 -11.44
N THR A 591 -26.79 19.56 -12.40
CA THR A 591 -27.89 19.01 -13.19
C THR A 591 -28.38 17.68 -12.61
N THR A 592 -29.69 17.47 -12.53
CA THR A 592 -30.27 16.18 -12.15
C THR A 592 -30.21 15.19 -13.32
N PRO A 593 -29.42 14.11 -13.25
CA PRO A 593 -29.35 13.08 -14.29
C PRO A 593 -30.51 12.09 -14.16
N ALA A 594 -30.67 11.21 -15.14
CA ALA A 594 -31.52 10.02 -14.98
C ALA A 594 -30.88 9.08 -13.95
N ALA A 595 -31.69 8.52 -13.04
CA ALA A 595 -31.24 7.57 -12.04
C ALA A 595 -30.80 6.23 -12.68
N MET A 596 -29.84 5.55 -12.06
CA MET A 596 -29.47 4.20 -12.46
C MET A 596 -30.60 3.22 -12.18
N THR A 597 -30.81 2.26 -13.09
CA THR A 597 -31.77 1.17 -12.91
C THR A 597 -31.14 -0.17 -13.26
N ASP A 598 -31.56 -1.24 -12.58
CA ASP A 598 -31.27 -2.61 -13.02
C ASP A 598 -32.06 -2.95 -14.29
N PRO A 599 -31.45 -3.59 -15.31
CA PRO A 599 -32.20 -4.20 -16.40
C PRO A 599 -33.13 -5.29 -15.89
N ALA A 600 -34.26 -5.52 -16.58
CA ALA A 600 -35.14 -6.64 -16.26
C ALA A 600 -34.43 -7.98 -16.49
N THR A 601 -34.69 -8.97 -15.62
CA THR A 601 -34.18 -10.33 -15.80
C THR A 601 -34.76 -10.94 -17.07
N PRO A 602 -33.92 -11.35 -18.05
CA PRO A 602 -34.41 -12.01 -19.25
C PRO A 602 -35.08 -13.35 -18.91
N ALA A 603 -36.24 -13.61 -19.52
CA ALA A 603 -37.01 -14.84 -19.29
C ALA A 603 -36.55 -16.01 -20.18
N GLY A 604 -36.76 -17.23 -19.69
CA GLY A 604 -36.52 -18.47 -20.42
C GLY A 604 -35.05 -18.92 -20.43
N PRO A 605 -34.78 -20.16 -20.88
CA PRO A 605 -33.43 -20.69 -20.95
C PRO A 605 -32.63 -20.03 -22.08
N SER A 606 -31.30 -19.92 -21.94
CA SER A 606 -30.46 -19.78 -23.14
C SER A 606 -30.50 -21.07 -23.95
N THR A 607 -30.21 -20.96 -25.25
CA THR A 607 -29.83 -22.11 -26.08
C THR A 607 -28.38 -21.94 -26.49
N VAL A 608 -27.50 -22.80 -26.00
CA VAL A 608 -26.07 -22.76 -26.25
C VAL A 608 -25.64 -23.99 -27.05
N ARG A 609 -24.86 -23.79 -28.10
CA ARG A 609 -24.41 -24.86 -29.01
C ARG A 609 -22.95 -24.68 -29.39
N VAL A 610 -22.20 -25.78 -29.37
CA VAL A 610 -20.95 -25.91 -30.11
C VAL A 610 -21.31 -26.38 -31.51
N THR A 611 -21.00 -25.56 -32.52
CA THR A 611 -21.34 -25.82 -33.93
C THR A 611 -20.09 -25.79 -34.79
N GLY A 612 -20.13 -26.38 -35.98
CA GLY A 612 -19.02 -26.41 -36.92
C GLY A 612 -18.35 -27.78 -37.04
N THR A 613 -17.17 -27.81 -37.65
CA THR A 613 -16.42 -29.03 -38.00
C THR A 613 -14.95 -28.89 -37.63
N GLN A 614 -14.15 -29.95 -37.83
CA GLN A 614 -12.72 -29.99 -37.51
C GLN A 614 -11.97 -28.70 -37.91
N GLY A 615 -11.45 -27.97 -36.92
CA GLY A 615 -10.67 -26.74 -37.12
C GLY A 615 -11.49 -25.47 -37.38
N ASN A 616 -12.83 -25.54 -37.36
CA ASN A 616 -13.73 -24.42 -37.62
C ASN A 616 -15.03 -24.56 -36.81
N TRP A 617 -14.89 -24.61 -35.48
CA TRP A 617 -15.97 -24.58 -34.52
C TRP A 617 -16.29 -23.16 -34.05
N GLN A 618 -17.52 -23.00 -33.56
CA GLN A 618 -18.00 -21.78 -32.94
C GLN A 618 -18.98 -22.13 -31.80
N LEU A 619 -18.85 -21.42 -30.68
CA LEU A 619 -19.88 -21.39 -29.65
C LEU A 619 -20.95 -20.38 -30.07
N THR A 620 -22.22 -20.76 -29.95
CA THR A 620 -23.35 -19.86 -30.18
C THR A 620 -24.23 -19.79 -28.95
N VAL A 621 -24.76 -18.61 -28.66
CA VAL A 621 -25.74 -18.34 -27.60
C VAL A 621 -26.97 -17.74 -28.26
N ASN A 622 -28.11 -18.39 -28.11
CA ASN A 622 -29.37 -18.03 -28.75
C ASN A 622 -29.22 -17.83 -30.27
N GLY A 623 -28.43 -18.69 -30.92
CA GLY A 623 -28.13 -18.65 -32.35
C GLY A 623 -27.11 -17.60 -32.78
N SER A 624 -26.64 -16.74 -31.88
CA SER A 624 -25.61 -15.73 -32.18
C SER A 624 -24.21 -16.24 -31.85
N PRO A 625 -23.18 -15.96 -32.67
CA PRO A 625 -21.78 -16.20 -32.35
C PRO A 625 -21.40 -15.66 -30.96
N TYR A 626 -20.65 -16.45 -30.21
CA TYR A 626 -20.23 -16.12 -28.86
C TYR A 626 -18.77 -16.48 -28.63
N GLU A 627 -17.93 -15.47 -28.46
CA GLU A 627 -16.54 -15.66 -27.99
C GLU A 627 -16.51 -15.50 -26.47
N LEU A 628 -15.97 -16.50 -25.78
CA LEU A 628 -15.92 -16.52 -24.32
C LEU A 628 -14.80 -15.58 -23.83
N LYS A 629 -15.18 -14.38 -23.37
CA LYS A 629 -14.30 -13.37 -22.78
C LYS A 629 -14.59 -13.31 -21.28
N GLY A 630 -13.88 -14.14 -20.53
CA GLY A 630 -14.30 -14.47 -19.17
C GLY A 630 -13.30 -14.21 -18.07
N LEU A 631 -13.81 -14.28 -16.85
CA LEU A 631 -13.04 -14.35 -15.60
C LEU A 631 -13.64 -15.40 -14.66
N THR A 632 -12.81 -16.07 -13.87
CA THR A 632 -13.31 -16.81 -12.72
C THR A 632 -13.83 -15.84 -11.64
N TYR A 633 -14.92 -16.21 -10.97
CA TYR A 633 -15.66 -15.33 -10.06
C TYR A 633 -15.49 -15.77 -8.60
N GLY A 634 -14.80 -14.94 -7.82
CA GLY A 634 -14.53 -15.14 -6.39
C GLY A 634 -15.49 -14.47 -5.40
N PRO A 635 -16.17 -13.33 -5.70
CA PRO A 635 -17.03 -12.70 -4.70
C PRO A 635 -18.22 -13.58 -4.25
N PRO A 636 -18.83 -13.29 -3.10
CA PRO A 636 -20.02 -14.00 -2.65
C PRO A 636 -21.15 -13.92 -3.69
N GLN A 637 -21.78 -15.06 -3.99
CA GLN A 637 -22.85 -15.13 -4.99
C GLN A 637 -24.08 -14.30 -4.60
N ALA A 638 -24.38 -14.21 -3.30
CA ALA A 638 -25.44 -13.37 -2.75
C ALA A 638 -25.22 -11.86 -3.01
N ALA A 639 -23.97 -11.44 -3.25
CA ALA A 639 -23.57 -10.05 -3.42
C ALA A 639 -23.34 -9.66 -4.90
N ALA A 640 -23.81 -10.48 -5.85
CA ALA A 640 -23.52 -10.32 -7.29
C ALA A 640 -23.85 -8.93 -7.86
N ASP A 641 -24.88 -8.26 -7.31
CA ASP A 641 -25.29 -6.91 -7.71
C ASP A 641 -24.19 -5.85 -7.59
N GLY A 642 -23.25 -6.03 -6.65
CA GLY A 642 -22.11 -5.14 -6.44
C GLY A 642 -20.89 -5.41 -7.34
N TYR A 643 -20.89 -6.48 -8.14
CA TYR A 643 -19.68 -6.91 -8.86
C TYR A 643 -19.90 -7.10 -10.37
N LEU A 644 -21.07 -7.55 -10.80
CA LEU A 644 -21.31 -7.92 -12.20
C LEU A 644 -21.29 -6.72 -13.15
N ARG A 645 -21.66 -5.52 -12.69
CA ARG A 645 -21.53 -4.29 -13.48
C ARG A 645 -20.07 -3.96 -13.78
N ASP A 646 -19.18 -4.14 -12.81
CA ASP A 646 -17.76 -3.89 -13.02
C ASP A 646 -17.16 -4.87 -14.04
N LEU A 647 -17.51 -6.15 -13.93
CA LEU A 647 -17.14 -7.18 -14.91
C LEU A 647 -17.68 -6.84 -16.31
N ARG A 648 -18.95 -6.42 -16.42
CA ARG A 648 -19.52 -5.97 -17.69
C ARG A 648 -18.74 -4.78 -18.27
N ASN A 649 -18.38 -3.80 -17.43
CA ASN A 649 -17.59 -2.62 -17.82
C ASN A 649 -16.13 -2.94 -18.18
N MET A 650 -15.62 -4.08 -17.71
CA MET A 650 -14.35 -4.68 -18.12
C MET A 650 -14.46 -5.34 -19.50
N GLY A 651 -15.65 -5.57 -20.02
CA GLY A 651 -15.89 -6.32 -21.27
C GLY A 651 -16.00 -7.83 -21.07
N VAL A 652 -16.09 -8.28 -19.81
CA VAL A 652 -16.38 -9.68 -19.47
C VAL A 652 -17.81 -9.98 -19.89
N ASN A 653 -17.97 -11.07 -20.66
CA ASN A 653 -19.28 -11.62 -20.99
C ASN A 653 -19.53 -12.97 -20.30
N THR A 654 -18.50 -13.61 -19.74
CA THR A 654 -18.65 -14.91 -19.08
C THR A 654 -17.97 -14.94 -17.73
N ILE A 655 -18.63 -15.50 -16.73
CA ILE A 655 -17.97 -15.87 -15.47
C ILE A 655 -17.94 -17.39 -15.29
N ARG A 656 -16.97 -17.90 -14.54
CA ARG A 656 -16.94 -19.29 -14.08
C ARG A 656 -17.00 -19.36 -12.56
N ILE A 657 -17.85 -20.25 -12.06
CA ILE A 657 -17.91 -20.67 -10.66
C ILE A 657 -17.59 -22.17 -10.60
N TRP A 658 -16.92 -22.62 -9.54
CA TRP A 658 -16.53 -24.03 -9.40
C TRP A 658 -17.63 -24.92 -8.82
N GLY A 659 -18.60 -24.33 -8.13
CA GLY A 659 -19.66 -25.06 -7.44
C GLY A 659 -20.99 -24.30 -7.39
N VAL A 660 -22.06 -25.04 -7.19
CA VAL A 660 -23.42 -24.53 -6.97
C VAL A 660 -23.64 -24.31 -5.47
N ASP A 661 -23.90 -23.05 -5.10
CA ASP A 661 -24.61 -22.71 -3.87
C ASP A 661 -26.11 -22.76 -4.17
N ASP A 662 -26.82 -23.76 -3.63
CA ASP A 662 -28.24 -23.99 -3.93
C ASP A 662 -29.13 -22.80 -3.55
N THR A 663 -28.69 -21.95 -2.61
CA THR A 663 -29.42 -20.75 -2.19
C THR A 663 -29.15 -19.58 -3.14
N ASN A 664 -27.87 -19.34 -3.48
CA ASN A 664 -27.45 -18.09 -4.11
C ASN A 664 -27.13 -18.19 -5.61
N THR A 665 -26.86 -19.38 -6.15
CA THR A 665 -26.60 -19.57 -7.59
C THR A 665 -27.79 -19.12 -8.47
N PRO A 666 -29.07 -19.37 -8.10
CA PRO A 666 -30.20 -18.83 -8.82
C PRO A 666 -30.13 -17.30 -8.99
N LEU A 667 -29.83 -16.59 -7.90
CA LEU A 667 -29.69 -15.13 -7.90
C LEU A 667 -28.51 -14.69 -8.78
N LEU A 668 -27.33 -15.31 -8.62
CA LEU A 668 -26.15 -15.01 -9.44
C LEU A 668 -26.46 -15.13 -10.95
N LEU A 669 -27.15 -16.20 -11.35
CA LEU A 669 -27.52 -16.42 -12.75
C LEU A 669 -28.47 -15.34 -13.28
N ASP A 670 -29.47 -14.96 -12.48
CA ASP A 670 -30.43 -13.92 -12.86
C ASP A 670 -29.75 -12.55 -12.96
N ARG A 671 -28.85 -12.22 -12.01
CA ARG A 671 -28.08 -10.97 -12.03
C ARG A 671 -27.05 -10.94 -13.17
N ALA A 672 -26.39 -12.06 -13.45
CA ALA A 672 -25.48 -12.17 -14.60
C ALA A 672 -26.25 -11.92 -15.90
N ALA A 673 -27.42 -12.54 -16.06
CA ALA A 673 -28.28 -12.36 -17.23
C ALA A 673 -28.72 -10.91 -17.44
N GLN A 674 -29.09 -10.19 -16.36
CA GLN A 674 -29.41 -8.75 -16.42
C GLN A 674 -28.26 -7.91 -16.98
N GLN A 675 -27.01 -8.31 -16.70
CA GLN A 675 -25.81 -7.63 -17.20
C GLN A 675 -25.33 -8.16 -18.57
N GLY A 676 -26.04 -9.13 -19.17
CA GLY A 676 -25.62 -9.79 -20.41
C GLY A 676 -24.44 -10.74 -20.24
N ILE A 677 -24.19 -11.19 -19.02
CA ILE A 677 -23.12 -12.13 -18.65
C ILE A 677 -23.70 -13.55 -18.57
N LYS A 678 -22.93 -14.54 -19.05
CA LYS A 678 -23.23 -15.96 -18.93
C LYS A 678 -22.32 -16.65 -17.91
N VAL A 679 -22.75 -17.79 -17.37
CA VAL A 679 -22.06 -18.50 -16.30
C VAL A 679 -21.70 -19.92 -16.73
N VAL A 680 -20.42 -20.27 -16.66
CA VAL A 680 -19.96 -21.67 -16.64
C VAL A 680 -20.22 -22.18 -15.22
N VAL A 681 -21.21 -23.08 -15.09
CA VAL A 681 -21.67 -23.58 -13.79
C VAL A 681 -20.92 -24.86 -13.45
N GLY A 682 -19.98 -24.75 -12.52
CA GLY A 682 -19.18 -25.88 -12.03
C GLY A 682 -19.93 -26.76 -11.03
N HIS A 683 -19.62 -28.05 -11.08
CA HIS A 683 -20.03 -29.06 -10.13
C HIS A 683 -18.80 -29.78 -9.58
N TRP A 684 -18.52 -29.61 -8.29
CA TRP A 684 -17.40 -30.28 -7.62
C TRP A 684 -17.53 -31.80 -7.68
N LEU A 685 -16.41 -32.45 -7.98
CA LEU A 685 -16.21 -33.89 -7.86
C LEU A 685 -15.00 -34.13 -6.95
N ASN A 686 -15.06 -35.18 -6.13
CA ASN A 686 -14.06 -35.45 -5.09
C ASN A 686 -12.79 -36.02 -5.71
N GLN A 687 -11.69 -35.27 -5.55
CA GLN A 687 -10.37 -35.58 -6.09
C GLN A 687 -9.79 -36.93 -5.61
N GLY A 688 -10.15 -37.37 -4.39
CA GLY A 688 -9.67 -38.62 -3.79
C GLY A 688 -10.62 -39.81 -3.88
N ALA A 689 -11.80 -39.65 -4.50
CA ALA A 689 -12.81 -40.72 -4.53
C ALA A 689 -12.33 -41.96 -5.31
N ASP A 690 -12.81 -43.14 -4.90
CA ASP A 690 -12.61 -44.38 -5.64
C ASP A 690 -13.65 -44.50 -6.76
N TYR A 691 -13.36 -43.89 -7.91
CA TYR A 691 -14.24 -43.95 -9.08
C TYR A 691 -14.39 -45.35 -9.68
N VAL A 692 -13.54 -46.31 -9.31
CA VAL A 692 -13.66 -47.70 -9.75
C VAL A 692 -14.78 -48.38 -8.96
N ASN A 693 -14.70 -48.35 -7.62
CA ASN A 693 -15.53 -49.19 -6.76
C ASN A 693 -16.66 -48.45 -6.02
N ASP A 694 -16.53 -47.14 -5.79
CA ASP A 694 -17.52 -46.38 -5.02
C ASP A 694 -18.74 -45.99 -5.87
N THR A 695 -19.62 -46.98 -6.06
CA THR A 695 -20.88 -46.83 -6.79
C THR A 695 -21.88 -45.94 -6.06
N ALA A 696 -21.81 -45.87 -4.72
CA ALA A 696 -22.70 -45.03 -3.92
C ALA A 696 -22.39 -43.55 -4.14
N TYR A 697 -21.11 -43.16 -4.04
CA TYR A 697 -20.65 -41.82 -4.34
C TYR A 697 -21.06 -41.39 -5.76
N LYS A 698 -20.76 -42.21 -6.77
CA LYS A 698 -21.11 -41.93 -8.17
C LYS A 698 -22.62 -41.79 -8.40
N THR A 699 -23.44 -42.61 -7.73
CA THR A 699 -24.89 -42.52 -7.86
C THR A 699 -25.44 -41.25 -7.21
N ASN A 700 -25.00 -40.97 -5.98
CA ASN A 700 -25.48 -39.82 -5.21
C ASN A 700 -25.11 -38.50 -5.89
N THR A 701 -23.84 -38.34 -6.29
CA THR A 701 -23.37 -37.12 -6.96
C THR A 701 -23.99 -36.93 -8.34
N LYS A 702 -24.24 -38.00 -9.10
CA LYS A 702 -24.98 -37.90 -10.37
C LYS A 702 -26.40 -37.39 -10.15
N ASN A 703 -27.12 -37.95 -9.17
CA ASN A 703 -28.49 -37.54 -8.86
C ASN A 703 -28.54 -36.08 -8.38
N GLU A 704 -27.57 -35.68 -7.55
CA GLU A 704 -27.43 -34.31 -7.07
C GLU A 704 -27.19 -33.32 -8.23
N ILE A 705 -26.23 -33.62 -9.11
CA ILE A 705 -25.91 -32.77 -10.27
C ILE A 705 -27.12 -32.64 -11.19
N VAL A 706 -27.80 -33.75 -11.51
CA VAL A 706 -29.02 -33.72 -12.34
C VAL A 706 -30.15 -32.91 -11.68
N ALA A 707 -30.32 -32.99 -10.37
CA ALA A 707 -31.29 -32.18 -9.65
C ALA A 707 -30.98 -30.68 -9.76
N ARG A 708 -29.71 -30.30 -9.57
CA ARG A 708 -29.23 -28.91 -9.73
C ARG A 708 -29.40 -28.40 -11.15
N VAL A 709 -29.03 -29.20 -12.16
CA VAL A 709 -29.27 -28.87 -13.57
C VAL A 709 -30.75 -28.63 -13.84
N ASN A 710 -31.64 -29.50 -13.37
CA ASN A 710 -33.08 -29.30 -13.54
C ASN A 710 -33.60 -28.02 -12.87
N ALA A 711 -33.05 -27.66 -11.72
CA ALA A 711 -33.42 -26.44 -11.02
C ALA A 711 -32.94 -25.16 -11.72
N LEU A 712 -31.81 -25.23 -12.43
CA LEU A 712 -31.09 -24.05 -12.94
C LEU A 712 -31.19 -23.85 -14.46
N LYS A 713 -31.38 -24.91 -15.27
CA LYS A 713 -31.38 -24.88 -16.75
C LYS A 713 -32.32 -23.86 -17.38
N GLY A 714 -33.39 -23.50 -16.69
CA GLY A 714 -34.39 -22.53 -17.16
C GLY A 714 -33.92 -21.07 -17.11
N ARG A 715 -32.75 -20.79 -16.52
CA ARG A 715 -32.22 -19.44 -16.34
C ARG A 715 -31.37 -19.01 -17.51
N GLN A 716 -31.61 -17.77 -17.94
CA GLN A 716 -30.87 -17.17 -19.05
C GLN A 716 -29.40 -16.91 -18.70
N GLY A 717 -28.98 -16.97 -17.44
CA GLY A 717 -27.57 -16.83 -17.07
C GLY A 717 -26.70 -18.04 -17.43
N VAL A 718 -27.27 -19.23 -17.66
CA VAL A 718 -26.48 -20.45 -17.87
C VAL A 718 -25.77 -20.44 -19.23
N LEU A 719 -24.46 -20.69 -19.25
CA LEU A 719 -23.68 -20.93 -20.46
C LEU A 719 -23.54 -22.42 -20.76
N MET A 720 -23.01 -23.17 -19.79
CA MET A 720 -22.69 -24.59 -19.88
C MET A 720 -22.44 -25.18 -18.49
N TRP A 721 -22.42 -26.51 -18.41
CA TRP A 721 -22.15 -27.27 -17.20
C TRP A 721 -20.71 -27.79 -17.21
N ASP A 722 -19.94 -27.55 -16.13
CA ASP A 722 -18.57 -28.04 -15.96
C ASP A 722 -18.54 -29.07 -14.82
N VAL A 723 -18.23 -30.34 -15.11
CA VAL A 723 -18.25 -31.41 -14.11
C VAL A 723 -16.85 -31.81 -13.67
N GLY A 724 -16.53 -31.51 -12.41
CA GLY A 724 -15.21 -31.71 -11.81
C GLY A 724 -14.20 -30.61 -12.15
N ASN A 725 -13.15 -30.54 -11.32
CA ASN A 725 -12.04 -29.62 -11.49
C ASN A 725 -10.75 -30.29 -10.96
N GLU A 726 -9.81 -30.54 -11.87
CA GLU A 726 -8.45 -31.05 -11.57
C GLU A 726 -8.42 -32.41 -10.87
N VAL A 727 -9.38 -33.29 -11.17
CA VAL A 727 -9.47 -34.62 -10.53
C VAL A 727 -8.42 -35.59 -11.07
N ILE A 728 -8.08 -35.56 -12.36
CA ILE A 728 -7.12 -36.50 -12.97
C ILE A 728 -5.69 -36.19 -12.52
N LEU A 729 -5.32 -34.90 -12.46
CA LEU A 729 -4.00 -34.51 -11.99
C LEU A 729 -3.79 -34.91 -10.53
N THR A 730 -4.68 -34.48 -9.62
CA THR A 730 -4.47 -34.64 -8.17
C THR A 730 -4.67 -36.07 -7.66
N MET A 731 -5.25 -36.96 -8.47
CA MET A 731 -5.42 -38.37 -8.12
C MET A 731 -4.12 -39.08 -7.71
N GLN A 732 -2.98 -38.61 -8.22
CA GLN A 732 -1.65 -39.13 -7.88
C GLN A 732 -1.17 -38.73 -6.48
N ASP A 733 -1.77 -37.69 -5.88
CA ASP A 733 -1.34 -37.11 -4.62
C ASP A 733 -1.92 -37.84 -3.39
N HIS A 734 -2.77 -38.84 -3.62
CA HIS A 734 -3.45 -39.61 -2.57
C HIS A 734 -2.68 -40.88 -2.12
N GLY A 735 -1.38 -40.96 -2.41
CA GLY A 735 -0.52 -42.05 -1.93
C GLY A 735 -0.85 -43.44 -2.51
N LEU A 736 -1.57 -43.49 -3.63
CA LEU A 736 -2.01 -44.73 -4.26
C LEU A 736 -0.91 -45.33 -5.16
N PRO A 737 -0.86 -46.67 -5.33
CA PRO A 737 0.00 -47.30 -6.33
C PRO A 737 -0.29 -46.78 -7.74
N ALA A 738 0.74 -46.59 -8.56
CA ALA A 738 0.61 -46.00 -9.90
C ALA A 738 -0.43 -46.72 -10.80
N ALA A 739 -0.54 -48.05 -10.69
CA ALA A 739 -1.55 -48.83 -11.43
C ALA A 739 -2.98 -48.53 -10.97
N GLU A 740 -3.18 -48.25 -9.67
CA GLU A 740 -4.48 -47.87 -9.12
C GLU A 740 -4.86 -46.44 -9.53
N VAL A 741 -3.90 -45.51 -9.49
CA VAL A 741 -4.08 -44.14 -10.00
C VAL A 741 -4.56 -44.19 -11.46
N GLU A 742 -3.89 -44.97 -12.32
CA GLU A 742 -4.27 -45.07 -13.73
C GLU A 742 -5.67 -45.68 -13.91
N ALA A 743 -6.00 -46.74 -13.16
CA ALA A 743 -7.33 -47.34 -13.21
C ALA A 743 -8.43 -46.34 -12.78
N ARG A 744 -8.18 -45.54 -11.74
CA ARG A 744 -9.11 -44.53 -11.25
C ARG A 744 -9.25 -43.35 -12.22
N ARG A 745 -8.18 -42.95 -12.94
CA ARG A 745 -8.26 -41.90 -13.98
C ARG A 745 -9.19 -42.30 -15.12
N VAL A 746 -9.05 -43.53 -15.61
CA VAL A 746 -9.95 -44.09 -16.64
C VAL A 746 -11.38 -44.18 -16.11
N ALA A 747 -11.57 -44.68 -14.88
CA ALA A 747 -12.91 -44.78 -14.28
C ALA A 747 -13.57 -43.41 -14.07
N TYR A 748 -12.81 -42.39 -13.67
CA TYR A 748 -13.28 -41.02 -13.56
C TYR A 748 -13.72 -40.47 -14.92
N ALA A 749 -12.93 -40.64 -15.98
CA ALA A 749 -13.31 -40.18 -17.33
C ALA A 749 -14.61 -40.86 -17.83
N ARG A 750 -14.79 -42.16 -17.55
CA ARG A 750 -16.05 -42.85 -17.84
C ARG A 750 -17.22 -42.29 -17.05
N TYR A 751 -16.99 -41.95 -15.78
CA TYR A 751 -18.02 -41.35 -14.95
C TYR A 751 -18.39 -39.93 -15.42
N VAL A 752 -17.42 -39.13 -15.86
CA VAL A 752 -17.65 -37.84 -16.53
C VAL A 752 -18.55 -38.02 -17.76
N ASN A 753 -18.36 -39.09 -18.53
CA ASN A 753 -19.26 -39.42 -19.65
C ASN A 753 -20.69 -39.73 -19.21
N GLU A 754 -20.85 -40.53 -18.14
CA GLU A 754 -22.16 -40.83 -17.57
C GLU A 754 -22.89 -39.56 -17.11
N LEU A 755 -22.16 -38.63 -16.49
CA LEU A 755 -22.69 -37.32 -16.10
C LEU A 755 -23.10 -36.51 -17.32
N ALA A 756 -22.25 -36.40 -18.35
CA ALA A 756 -22.58 -35.65 -19.56
C ALA A 756 -23.85 -36.16 -20.25
N VAL A 757 -24.00 -37.49 -20.40
CA VAL A 757 -25.22 -38.10 -20.95
C VAL A 757 -26.44 -37.78 -20.08
N ALA A 758 -26.33 -37.88 -18.76
CA ALA A 758 -27.44 -37.59 -17.85
C ALA A 758 -27.83 -36.10 -17.86
N ILE A 759 -26.85 -35.21 -17.96
CA ILE A 759 -27.07 -33.76 -18.04
C ILE A 759 -27.73 -33.40 -19.37
N HIS A 760 -27.28 -33.93 -20.51
CA HIS A 760 -27.94 -33.69 -21.81
C HIS A 760 -29.39 -34.17 -21.83
N ALA A 761 -29.69 -35.29 -21.16
CA ALA A 761 -31.06 -35.77 -21.03
C ALA A 761 -31.93 -34.83 -20.16
N ALA A 762 -31.34 -34.22 -19.13
CA ALA A 762 -32.02 -33.25 -18.28
C ALA A 762 -32.14 -31.87 -18.95
N ASP A 763 -31.11 -31.45 -19.68
CA ASP A 763 -30.96 -30.12 -20.27
C ASP A 763 -30.35 -30.22 -21.69
N PRO A 764 -31.20 -30.28 -22.73
CA PRO A 764 -30.73 -30.29 -24.11
C PRO A 764 -30.25 -28.92 -24.59
N ASN A 765 -30.34 -27.87 -23.78
CA ASN A 765 -30.08 -26.49 -24.21
C ASN A 765 -28.65 -26.02 -23.93
N HIS A 766 -27.86 -26.73 -23.13
CA HIS A 766 -26.52 -26.28 -22.74
C HIS A 766 -25.45 -27.37 -22.93
N PRO A 767 -24.22 -26.98 -23.35
CA PRO A 767 -23.09 -27.89 -23.42
C PRO A 767 -22.64 -28.42 -22.06
N VAL A 768 -21.89 -29.52 -22.07
CA VAL A 768 -21.21 -30.11 -20.92
C VAL A 768 -19.70 -30.24 -21.19
N THR A 769 -18.89 -29.84 -20.22
CA THR A 769 -17.43 -30.00 -20.21
C THR A 769 -16.92 -30.52 -18.86
N SER A 770 -15.61 -30.76 -18.76
CA SER A 770 -14.93 -31.18 -17.54
C SER A 770 -13.51 -30.59 -17.55
N THR A 771 -13.16 -29.89 -16.46
CA THR A 771 -11.90 -29.14 -16.32
C THR A 771 -10.82 -29.95 -15.60
N ASP A 772 -9.60 -29.92 -16.14
CA ASP A 772 -8.41 -30.43 -15.46
C ASP A 772 -7.20 -29.51 -15.67
N ALA A 773 -6.14 -29.73 -14.90
CA ALA A 773 -4.91 -28.96 -14.98
C ALA A 773 -4.04 -29.46 -16.12
N TYR A 774 -3.55 -28.53 -16.95
CA TYR A 774 -2.85 -28.82 -18.20
C TYR A 774 -3.68 -29.73 -19.14
N THR A 775 -3.05 -30.20 -20.22
CA THR A 775 -3.74 -30.98 -21.27
C THR A 775 -3.74 -32.49 -21.01
N GLY A 776 -3.17 -32.96 -19.90
CA GLY A 776 -2.94 -34.38 -19.62
C GLY A 776 -4.24 -35.21 -19.53
N ALA A 777 -5.33 -34.61 -19.06
CA ALA A 777 -6.64 -35.25 -18.95
C ALA A 777 -7.27 -35.58 -20.31
N TRP A 778 -6.95 -34.83 -21.36
CA TRP A 778 -7.65 -34.90 -22.63
C TRP A 778 -7.54 -36.27 -23.30
N LYS A 779 -6.43 -37.00 -23.10
CA LYS A 779 -6.28 -38.37 -23.63
C LYS A 779 -7.33 -39.34 -23.06
N TYR A 780 -7.71 -39.17 -21.79
CA TYR A 780 -8.76 -39.98 -21.15
C TYR A 780 -10.14 -39.55 -21.66
N TYR A 781 -10.41 -38.24 -21.73
CA TYR A 781 -11.69 -37.74 -22.25
C TYR A 781 -11.94 -38.12 -23.72
N LYS A 782 -10.88 -38.15 -24.54
CA LYS A 782 -10.95 -38.63 -25.93
C LYS A 782 -11.35 -40.10 -26.01
N ALA A 783 -10.86 -40.94 -25.10
CA ALA A 783 -11.11 -42.38 -25.10
C ALA A 783 -12.45 -42.74 -24.44
N ASP A 784 -12.75 -42.12 -23.30
CA ASP A 784 -13.79 -42.58 -22.37
C ASP A 784 -14.93 -41.56 -22.14
N SER A 785 -14.83 -40.33 -22.68
CA SER A 785 -15.84 -39.27 -22.52
C SER A 785 -16.37 -38.67 -23.84
N PRO A 786 -16.87 -39.50 -24.78
CA PRO A 786 -17.39 -39.02 -26.07
C PRO A 786 -18.58 -38.06 -25.95
N ALA A 787 -19.34 -38.07 -24.84
CA ALA A 787 -20.49 -37.19 -24.65
C ALA A 787 -20.15 -35.75 -24.27
N LEU A 788 -18.90 -35.39 -23.93
CA LEU A 788 -18.53 -33.99 -23.69
C LEU A 788 -18.68 -33.16 -24.98
N ASP A 789 -19.16 -31.93 -24.91
CA ASP A 789 -19.30 -31.08 -26.10
C ASP A 789 -17.97 -30.42 -26.50
N LEU A 790 -17.12 -30.14 -25.51
CA LEU A 790 -15.83 -29.50 -25.65
C LEU A 790 -14.88 -29.92 -24.52
N LEU A 791 -13.58 -29.72 -24.73
CA LEU A 791 -12.55 -29.94 -23.72
C LEU A 791 -12.32 -28.65 -22.91
N ALA A 792 -12.04 -28.76 -21.61
CA ALA A 792 -11.63 -27.64 -20.78
C ALA A 792 -10.25 -27.89 -20.16
N VAL A 793 -9.56 -26.81 -19.79
CA VAL A 793 -8.20 -26.87 -19.22
C VAL A 793 -7.89 -25.64 -18.38
N ASN A 794 -7.28 -25.87 -17.22
CA ASN A 794 -6.58 -24.84 -16.44
C ASN A 794 -5.12 -24.80 -16.89
N SER A 795 -4.62 -23.64 -17.31
CA SER A 795 -3.22 -23.48 -17.70
C SER A 795 -2.76 -22.02 -17.60
N TYR A 796 -1.68 -21.82 -16.85
CA TYR A 796 -1.14 -20.51 -16.51
C TYR A 796 0.07 -20.18 -17.39
N GLY A 797 1.29 -20.28 -16.87
CA GLY A 797 2.52 -20.02 -17.63
C GLY A 797 2.72 -20.96 -18.83
N ALA A 798 2.14 -22.16 -18.79
CA ALA A 798 2.20 -23.15 -19.87
C ALA A 798 1.13 -23.00 -20.98
N ILE A 799 0.28 -21.96 -20.95
CA ILE A 799 -0.88 -21.82 -21.86
C ILE A 799 -0.53 -21.84 -23.35
N GLY A 800 0.70 -21.43 -23.72
CA GLY A 800 1.19 -21.47 -25.10
C GLY A 800 1.30 -22.89 -25.68
N ASN A 801 1.37 -23.93 -24.84
CA ASN A 801 1.52 -25.31 -25.28
C ASN A 801 0.19 -25.95 -25.73
N ILE A 802 -0.95 -25.45 -25.24
CA ILE A 802 -2.27 -26.08 -25.41
C ILE A 802 -2.59 -26.33 -26.89
N LYS A 803 -2.30 -25.35 -27.76
CA LYS A 803 -2.53 -25.49 -29.20
C LYS A 803 -1.75 -26.67 -29.79
N GLN A 804 -0.46 -26.79 -29.44
CA GLN A 804 0.38 -27.85 -29.98
C GLN A 804 -0.03 -29.21 -29.42
N ASP A 805 -0.37 -29.28 -28.13
CA ASP A 805 -0.89 -30.49 -27.50
C ASP A 805 -2.19 -30.94 -28.16
N TRP A 806 -3.08 -29.99 -28.49
CA TRP A 806 -4.32 -30.28 -29.21
C TRP A 806 -4.05 -30.94 -30.58
N ILE A 807 -3.13 -30.36 -31.35
CA ILE A 807 -2.74 -30.86 -32.68
C ILE A 807 -2.10 -32.23 -32.57
N SER A 808 -1.14 -32.38 -31.65
CA SER A 808 -0.31 -33.59 -31.51
C SER A 808 -1.10 -34.76 -30.95
N GLY A 809 -2.05 -34.50 -30.05
CA GLY A 809 -2.98 -35.52 -29.54
C GLY A 809 -4.10 -35.89 -30.52
N GLY A 810 -4.22 -35.17 -31.65
CA GLY A 810 -5.23 -35.41 -32.68
C GLY A 810 -6.64 -35.33 -32.13
N TYR A 811 -6.94 -34.31 -31.33
CA TYR A 811 -8.27 -34.13 -30.74
C TYR A 811 -9.25 -33.58 -31.78
N THR A 812 -10.53 -33.90 -31.60
CA THR A 812 -11.60 -33.60 -32.58
C THR A 812 -12.74 -32.79 -31.97
N LYS A 813 -12.52 -32.22 -30.79
CA LYS A 813 -13.43 -31.30 -30.11
C LYS A 813 -12.72 -29.98 -29.90
N PRO A 814 -13.44 -28.84 -29.97
CA PRO A 814 -12.86 -27.56 -29.57
C PRO A 814 -12.60 -27.54 -28.06
N TYR A 815 -11.90 -26.50 -27.59
CA TYR A 815 -11.64 -26.32 -26.17
C TYR A 815 -11.89 -24.89 -25.69
N ILE A 816 -12.04 -24.76 -24.38
CA ILE A 816 -11.95 -23.49 -23.65
C ILE A 816 -10.83 -23.59 -22.61
N VAL A 817 -10.26 -22.45 -22.24
CA VAL A 817 -9.39 -22.36 -21.06
C VAL A 817 -10.25 -21.90 -19.88
N THR A 818 -10.35 -22.69 -18.82
CA THR A 818 -11.22 -22.40 -17.68
C THR A 818 -10.51 -21.67 -16.55
N GLU A 819 -9.18 -21.68 -16.55
CA GLU A 819 -8.30 -20.81 -15.76
C GLU A 819 -7.05 -20.51 -16.57
N GLY A 820 -6.73 -19.23 -16.73
CA GLY A 820 -5.54 -18.75 -17.44
C GLY A 820 -4.97 -17.51 -16.77
N GLY A 821 -3.73 -17.15 -17.10
CA GLY A 821 -3.11 -15.93 -16.56
C GLY A 821 -1.58 -16.02 -16.45
N PRO A 822 -0.97 -15.21 -15.58
CA PRO A 822 0.47 -15.25 -15.34
C PRO A 822 0.88 -16.57 -14.66
N ALA A 823 2.18 -16.87 -14.72
CA ALA A 823 2.75 -18.09 -14.16
C ALA A 823 2.44 -18.26 -12.66
N GLY A 824 2.02 -19.46 -12.26
CA GLY A 824 1.79 -19.83 -10.86
C GLY A 824 3.09 -20.07 -10.08
N GLU A 825 3.01 -20.20 -8.76
CA GLU A 825 4.19 -20.40 -7.90
C GLU A 825 4.98 -21.68 -8.23
N TRP A 826 4.31 -22.68 -8.80
CA TRP A 826 4.90 -23.95 -9.23
C TRP A 826 5.61 -23.89 -10.58
N GLU A 827 5.51 -22.77 -11.31
CA GLU A 827 6.08 -22.60 -12.66
C GLU A 827 7.29 -21.66 -12.69
N VAL A 828 7.65 -21.06 -11.55
CA VAL A 828 8.71 -20.04 -11.46
C VAL A 828 9.96 -20.56 -10.73
N PRO A 829 11.16 -20.07 -11.07
CA PRO A 829 12.38 -20.46 -10.37
C PRO A 829 12.41 -19.89 -8.94
N ALA A 830 13.22 -20.49 -8.08
CA ALA A 830 13.51 -19.94 -6.76
C ALA A 830 14.36 -18.66 -6.85
N ASP A 831 14.11 -17.72 -5.93
CA ASP A 831 14.87 -16.48 -5.77
C ASP A 831 16.14 -16.67 -4.92
N VAL A 832 16.82 -15.57 -4.59
CA VAL A 832 18.06 -15.57 -3.80
C VAL A 832 17.92 -16.20 -2.41
N ASN A 833 16.70 -16.25 -1.86
CA ASN A 833 16.42 -16.85 -0.56
C ASN A 833 15.88 -18.29 -0.65
N GLY A 834 15.71 -18.82 -1.86
CA GLY A 834 15.28 -20.20 -2.11
C GLY A 834 13.77 -20.40 -2.19
N VAL A 835 12.98 -19.33 -2.32
CA VAL A 835 11.51 -19.38 -2.44
C VAL A 835 11.05 -18.96 -3.83
N PRO A 836 9.86 -19.37 -4.32
CA PRO A 836 9.38 -19.02 -5.67
C PRO A 836 9.45 -17.52 -5.99
N THR A 837 10.12 -17.19 -7.11
CA THR A 837 10.25 -15.83 -7.63
C THR A 837 8.91 -15.39 -8.21
N GLU A 838 8.15 -14.65 -7.42
CA GLU A 838 6.88 -14.09 -7.90
C GLU A 838 7.12 -13.04 -8.97
N PRO A 839 6.42 -13.11 -10.12
CA PRO A 839 6.52 -12.11 -11.15
C PRO A 839 6.15 -10.72 -10.62
N THR A 840 6.88 -9.70 -11.08
CA THR A 840 6.53 -8.29 -10.82
C THR A 840 5.12 -7.96 -11.31
N ASP A 841 4.48 -6.91 -10.80
CA ASP A 841 3.11 -6.55 -11.22
C ASP A 841 3.03 -6.26 -12.73
N LEU A 842 4.09 -5.64 -13.29
CA LEU A 842 4.23 -5.39 -14.71
C LEU A 842 4.38 -6.68 -15.53
N GLN A 843 5.08 -7.69 -15.00
CA GLN A 843 5.18 -9.00 -15.62
C GLN A 843 3.84 -9.75 -15.55
N LYS A 844 3.08 -9.64 -14.45
CA LYS A 844 1.73 -10.21 -14.33
C LYS A 844 0.78 -9.61 -15.37
N ARG A 845 0.79 -8.28 -15.53
CA ARG A 845 0.07 -7.57 -16.61
C ARG A 845 0.39 -8.13 -17.99
N ALA A 846 1.68 -8.30 -18.29
CA ALA A 846 2.13 -8.89 -19.55
C ALA A 846 1.69 -10.35 -19.69
N GLY A 847 1.68 -11.11 -18.60
CA GLY A 847 1.20 -12.49 -18.52
C GLY A 847 -0.25 -12.65 -18.96
N TYR A 848 -1.17 -11.81 -18.47
CA TYR A 848 -2.57 -11.84 -18.94
C TYR A 848 -2.72 -11.50 -20.42
N THR A 849 -1.95 -10.53 -20.91
CA THR A 849 -1.96 -10.18 -22.33
C THR A 849 -1.45 -11.36 -23.19
N ALA A 850 -0.38 -12.02 -22.75
CA ALA A 850 0.17 -13.19 -23.41
C ALA A 850 -0.80 -14.40 -23.37
N SER A 851 -1.46 -14.61 -22.23
CA SER A 851 -2.51 -15.62 -22.05
C SER A 851 -3.61 -15.47 -23.09
N TRP A 852 -4.23 -14.29 -23.16
CA TRP A 852 -5.28 -14.02 -24.14
C TRP A 852 -4.81 -14.18 -25.59
N ASN A 853 -3.59 -13.71 -25.91
CA ASN A 853 -3.01 -13.88 -27.24
C ASN A 853 -2.79 -15.36 -27.61
N ALA A 854 -2.37 -16.19 -26.65
CA ALA A 854 -2.20 -17.63 -26.85
C ALA A 854 -3.55 -18.30 -27.17
N ILE A 855 -4.62 -17.96 -26.45
CA ILE A 855 -5.99 -18.43 -26.71
C ILE A 855 -6.42 -18.03 -28.13
N LYS A 856 -6.25 -16.75 -28.49
CA LYS A 856 -6.61 -16.22 -29.82
C LYS A 856 -5.78 -16.80 -30.97
N SER A 857 -4.65 -17.45 -30.69
CA SER A 857 -3.76 -18.04 -31.71
C SER A 857 -4.31 -19.34 -32.35
N HIS A 858 -5.42 -19.88 -31.83
CA HIS A 858 -6.06 -21.10 -32.33
C HIS A 858 -7.52 -20.86 -32.75
N PRO A 859 -7.77 -19.97 -33.73
CA PRO A 859 -9.11 -19.58 -34.14
C PRO A 859 -9.89 -20.80 -34.66
N GLY A 860 -11.18 -20.85 -34.34
CA GLY A 860 -12.04 -21.96 -34.72
C GLY A 860 -11.81 -23.25 -33.91
N VAL A 861 -10.92 -23.26 -32.91
CA VAL A 861 -10.70 -24.42 -32.02
C VAL A 861 -10.73 -24.00 -30.55
N ALA A 862 -9.99 -22.96 -30.18
CA ALA A 862 -10.14 -22.30 -28.89
C ALA A 862 -11.36 -21.36 -28.95
N LEU A 863 -12.37 -21.61 -28.11
CA LEU A 863 -13.64 -20.85 -28.10
C LEU A 863 -13.63 -19.66 -27.13
N GLY A 864 -12.50 -19.47 -26.43
CA GLY A 864 -12.27 -18.39 -25.47
C GLY A 864 -11.80 -18.93 -24.12
N ALA A 865 -11.85 -18.07 -23.10
CA ALA A 865 -11.32 -18.39 -21.79
C ALA A 865 -11.97 -17.66 -20.62
N THR A 866 -11.92 -18.25 -19.43
CA THR A 866 -12.01 -17.53 -18.16
C THR A 866 -10.61 -17.37 -17.59
N GLU A 867 -10.09 -16.14 -17.59
CA GLU A 867 -8.82 -15.82 -16.94
C GLU A 867 -9.01 -15.85 -15.42
N PHE A 868 -7.94 -16.07 -14.68
CA PHE A 868 -7.92 -16.20 -13.23
C PHE A 868 -7.21 -14.95 -12.68
N HIS A 869 -7.81 -14.07 -11.86
CA HIS A 869 -9.08 -14.22 -11.14
C HIS A 869 -9.70 -12.86 -10.77
N TYR A 870 -11.05 -12.78 -10.73
CA TYR A 870 -11.75 -11.67 -10.07
C TYR A 870 -12.09 -12.10 -8.64
N GLY A 871 -11.20 -11.82 -7.68
CA GLY A 871 -11.30 -12.30 -6.30
C GLY A 871 -11.32 -11.18 -5.26
N LEU A 872 -11.62 -11.49 -4.01
CA LEU A 872 -11.56 -10.52 -2.90
C LEU A 872 -10.39 -10.80 -1.95
N GLU A 873 -9.79 -11.97 -2.08
CA GLU A 873 -8.69 -12.43 -1.24
C GLU A 873 -7.53 -11.45 -1.32
N ASN A 874 -7.13 -10.91 -0.17
CA ASN A 874 -5.91 -10.13 0.00
C ASN A 874 -4.91 -10.95 0.81
N ASP A 875 -4.54 -12.09 0.25
CA ASP A 875 -3.58 -13.04 0.80
C ASP A 875 -2.47 -13.31 -0.24
N PHE A 876 -1.52 -14.17 0.08
CA PHE A 876 -0.43 -14.53 -0.83
C PHE A 876 -0.94 -14.98 -2.21
N GLY A 877 -1.97 -15.83 -2.24
CA GLY A 877 -2.54 -16.33 -3.50
C GLY A 877 -3.26 -15.24 -4.28
N GLY A 878 -4.06 -14.43 -3.58
CA GLY A 878 -4.80 -13.31 -4.16
C GLY A 878 -3.89 -12.23 -4.74
N VAL A 879 -2.80 -11.88 -4.06
CA VAL A 879 -1.79 -10.94 -4.59
C VAL A 879 -0.95 -11.58 -5.70
N TRP A 880 -0.81 -12.90 -5.72
CA TRP A 880 -0.12 -13.54 -6.84
C TRP A 880 -0.96 -13.49 -8.12
N LEU A 881 -2.23 -13.88 -8.04
CA LEU A 881 -3.02 -14.30 -9.19
C LEU A 881 -4.31 -13.49 -9.42
N ASN A 882 -4.73 -12.61 -8.52
CA ASN A 882 -5.96 -11.88 -8.75
C ASN A 882 -5.74 -10.61 -9.58
N THR A 883 -6.68 -10.35 -10.49
CA THR A 883 -6.86 -9.07 -11.20
C THR A 883 -7.59 -8.03 -10.34
N PHE A 884 -8.30 -8.49 -9.32
CA PHE A 884 -9.03 -7.71 -8.32
C PHE A 884 -8.71 -8.30 -6.94
N THR A 885 -8.25 -7.52 -5.97
CA THR A 885 -7.88 -8.03 -4.63
C THR A 885 -8.27 -7.02 -3.57
N GLY A 886 -8.81 -7.47 -2.44
CA GLY A 886 -9.21 -6.59 -1.33
C GLY A 886 -10.24 -5.51 -1.67
N GLY A 887 -10.84 -5.53 -2.87
CA GLY A 887 -11.70 -4.47 -3.39
C GLY A 887 -11.03 -3.51 -4.39
N TRP A 888 -9.77 -3.74 -4.77
CA TRP A 888 -8.97 -2.88 -5.65
C TRP A 888 -8.63 -3.56 -6.97
N ARG A 889 -8.67 -2.79 -8.06
CA ARG A 889 -8.29 -3.26 -9.40
C ARG A 889 -6.78 -3.20 -9.58
N ARG A 890 -6.21 -4.20 -10.24
CA ARG A 890 -4.77 -4.32 -10.49
C ARG A 890 -4.45 -4.23 -11.96
N LEU A 891 -3.18 -4.08 -12.32
CA LEU A 891 -2.74 -3.96 -13.71
C LEU A 891 -3.29 -5.08 -14.64
N GLY A 892 -3.45 -6.31 -14.13
CA GLY A 892 -4.08 -7.42 -14.87
C GLY A 892 -5.54 -7.15 -15.29
N TYR A 893 -6.33 -6.47 -14.45
CA TYR A 893 -7.70 -6.05 -14.79
C TYR A 893 -7.69 -5.14 -16.02
N HIS A 894 -6.80 -4.13 -16.04
CA HIS A 894 -6.75 -3.14 -17.11
C HIS A 894 -6.23 -3.77 -18.42
N ALA A 895 -5.29 -4.72 -18.33
CA ALA A 895 -4.83 -5.48 -19.49
C ALA A 895 -5.95 -6.30 -20.14
N LEU A 896 -6.73 -7.04 -19.32
CA LEU A 896 -7.84 -7.82 -19.84
C LEU A 896 -8.99 -6.95 -20.35
N LYS A 897 -9.26 -5.80 -19.71
CA LYS A 897 -10.21 -4.82 -20.25
C LYS A 897 -9.83 -4.35 -21.65
N GLN A 898 -8.57 -3.96 -21.83
CA GLN A 898 -8.02 -3.59 -23.13
C GLN A 898 -8.15 -4.74 -24.14
N ALA A 899 -7.86 -5.97 -23.72
CA ALA A 899 -7.94 -7.15 -24.57
C ALA A 899 -9.39 -7.49 -25.00
N TYR A 900 -10.37 -7.32 -24.10
CA TYR A 900 -11.76 -7.70 -24.32
C TYR A 900 -12.59 -6.65 -25.06
N THR A 901 -12.27 -5.37 -24.85
CA THR A 901 -13.01 -4.23 -25.40
C THR A 901 -12.28 -3.50 -26.53
N GLY A 902 -10.96 -3.68 -26.63
CA GLY A 902 -10.10 -2.87 -27.50
C GLY A 902 -9.87 -1.44 -26.99
N GLN A 903 -10.39 -1.08 -25.80
CA GLN A 903 -10.32 0.27 -25.25
C GLN A 903 -9.49 0.30 -23.95
N PRO A 904 -8.57 1.28 -23.80
CA PRO A 904 -7.80 1.40 -22.58
C PRO A 904 -8.69 1.92 -21.45
N SER A 905 -8.34 1.58 -20.22
CA SER A 905 -8.94 2.24 -19.07
C SER A 905 -8.51 3.70 -19.02
N ALA A 906 -9.43 4.58 -18.63
CA ALA A 906 -9.13 6.01 -18.46
C ALA A 906 -8.13 6.27 -17.32
N ASN A 907 -8.15 5.41 -16.31
CA ASN A 907 -7.28 5.47 -15.15
C ASN A 907 -6.72 4.06 -14.87
N THR A 908 -5.44 3.96 -14.50
CA THR A 908 -4.72 2.70 -14.30
C THR A 908 -3.84 2.78 -13.05
N PRO A 909 -3.64 1.65 -12.34
CA PRO A 909 -2.88 1.64 -11.10
C PRO A 909 -1.44 2.16 -11.22
N PRO A 910 -0.85 2.63 -10.11
CA PRO A 910 0.55 3.01 -10.07
C PRO A 910 1.46 1.86 -10.49
N GLU A 911 2.45 2.17 -11.32
CA GLU A 911 3.43 1.19 -11.81
C GLU A 911 4.68 1.21 -10.94
N ILE A 912 4.91 0.13 -10.19
CA ILE A 912 6.17 -0.09 -9.47
C ILE A 912 7.20 -0.67 -10.46
N THR A 913 8.16 0.15 -10.86
CA THR A 913 9.17 -0.20 -11.88
C THR A 913 10.43 -0.82 -11.31
N ALA A 914 10.71 -0.56 -10.03
CA ALA A 914 11.83 -1.14 -9.30
C ALA A 914 11.47 -1.30 -7.82
N MET A 915 11.96 -2.38 -7.20
CA MET A 915 11.88 -2.59 -5.75
C MET A 915 13.12 -3.31 -5.23
N SER A 916 13.65 -2.87 -4.09
CA SER A 916 14.82 -3.45 -3.42
C SER A 916 14.63 -3.52 -1.90
N VAL A 917 15.28 -4.50 -1.28
CA VAL A 917 15.33 -4.69 0.17
C VAL A 917 16.79 -4.73 0.62
N SER A 918 17.17 -3.88 1.58
CA SER A 918 18.54 -3.88 2.12
C SER A 918 18.83 -5.16 2.90
N ASN A 919 20.04 -5.70 2.77
CA ASN A 919 20.47 -6.92 3.47
C ASN A 919 19.52 -8.12 3.25
N GLN A 920 18.95 -8.24 2.05
CA GLN A 920 17.89 -9.18 1.70
C GLN A 920 18.12 -10.63 2.16
N THR A 921 19.36 -11.10 2.23
CA THR A 921 19.72 -12.48 2.61
C THR A 921 20.01 -12.68 4.10
N ALA A 922 20.09 -11.60 4.87
CA ALA A 922 20.45 -11.63 6.29
C ALA A 922 19.96 -10.36 7.00
N VAL A 923 18.67 -10.30 7.31
CA VAL A 923 18.08 -9.25 8.14
C VAL A 923 18.01 -9.76 9.58
N PRO A 924 18.68 -9.10 10.55
CA PRO A 924 18.59 -9.50 11.95
C PRO A 924 17.14 -9.47 12.47
N ALA A 925 16.72 -10.53 13.17
CA ALA A 925 15.45 -10.58 13.88
C ALA A 925 15.28 -9.37 14.81
N GLY A 926 14.11 -8.74 14.74
CA GLY A 926 13.82 -7.51 15.48
C GLY A 926 14.60 -6.25 15.05
N GLY A 927 15.54 -6.38 14.10
CA GLY A 927 16.28 -5.27 13.52
C GLY A 927 15.46 -4.48 12.50
N THR A 928 15.98 -3.34 12.05
CA THR A 928 15.36 -2.55 10.98
C THR A 928 16.08 -2.73 9.65
N PHE A 929 15.34 -2.58 8.56
CA PHE A 929 15.86 -2.63 7.21
C PHE A 929 15.08 -1.68 6.29
N THR A 930 15.67 -1.36 5.15
CA THR A 930 15.10 -0.44 4.17
C THR A 930 14.42 -1.20 3.04
N VAL A 931 13.22 -0.77 2.69
CA VAL A 931 12.48 -1.17 1.50
C VAL A 931 12.36 0.05 0.59
N SER A 932 12.81 -0.04 -0.65
CA SER A 932 12.68 1.05 -1.63
C SER A 932 11.88 0.57 -2.83
N ALA A 933 10.90 1.35 -3.26
CA ALA A 933 10.05 1.09 -4.42
C ALA A 933 9.91 2.35 -5.28
N THR A 934 10.24 2.25 -6.56
CA THR A 934 10.04 3.33 -7.53
C THR A 934 8.68 3.15 -8.19
N ALA A 935 7.69 3.92 -7.75
CA ALA A 935 6.34 3.90 -8.32
C ALA A 935 6.07 5.18 -9.12
N ASN A 936 5.40 5.04 -10.26
CA ASN A 936 4.85 6.17 -11.03
C ASN A 936 3.38 5.91 -11.34
N ASP A 937 2.54 6.90 -11.05
CA ASP A 937 1.14 6.85 -11.46
C ASP A 937 1.00 7.37 -12.89
N PRO A 938 0.48 6.58 -13.85
CA PRO A 938 0.34 7.01 -15.24
C PRO A 938 -0.61 8.21 -15.43
N ASN A 939 -1.51 8.44 -14.48
CA ASN A 939 -2.53 9.48 -14.52
C ASN A 939 -2.16 10.72 -13.69
N GLY A 940 -1.06 10.67 -12.93
CA GLY A 940 -0.61 11.76 -12.06
C GLY A 940 -1.38 11.84 -10.74
N ASP A 941 -2.07 10.77 -10.35
CA ASP A 941 -2.81 10.69 -9.09
C ASP A 941 -1.85 10.65 -7.87
N LEU A 942 -2.42 10.93 -6.69
CA LEU A 942 -1.67 10.83 -5.44
C LEU A 942 -1.40 9.37 -5.10
N ILE A 943 -0.13 8.97 -5.06
CA ILE A 943 0.25 7.65 -4.58
C ILE A 943 0.33 7.64 -3.05
N ARG A 944 -0.38 6.70 -2.42
CA ARG A 944 -0.27 6.40 -0.99
C ARG A 944 0.16 4.95 -0.80
N TYR A 945 0.93 4.67 0.26
CA TYR A 945 1.60 3.38 0.42
C TYR A 945 1.15 2.59 1.64
N ASN A 946 1.20 1.26 1.53
CA ASN A 946 1.18 0.36 2.68
C ASN A 946 2.16 -0.79 2.49
N LEU A 947 2.63 -1.37 3.59
CA LEU A 947 3.51 -2.54 3.57
C LEU A 947 2.83 -3.73 4.26
N MET A 948 2.96 -4.91 3.66
CA MET A 948 2.47 -6.17 4.22
C MET A 948 3.59 -7.22 4.29
N TYR A 949 3.55 -8.10 5.28
CA TYR A 949 4.40 -9.29 5.36
C TYR A 949 3.61 -10.58 5.09
N SER A 950 4.31 -11.55 4.49
CA SER A 950 3.88 -12.96 4.41
C SER A 950 4.92 -13.87 5.04
N ASP A 951 4.44 -14.81 5.86
CA ASP A 951 5.19 -15.86 6.52
C ASP A 951 4.97 -17.25 5.87
N LYS A 952 4.36 -17.31 4.68
CA LYS A 952 4.00 -18.56 3.97
C LYS A 952 5.13 -19.58 3.93
N HIS A 953 6.36 -19.13 3.68
CA HIS A 953 7.52 -20.01 3.55
C HIS A 953 8.12 -20.46 4.90
N ILE A 954 7.43 -20.15 6.00
CA ILE A 954 7.76 -20.56 7.36
C ILE A 954 6.62 -21.40 7.94
N THR A 955 5.37 -20.92 7.84
CA THR A 955 4.21 -21.54 8.49
C THR A 955 3.29 -22.29 7.52
N GLY A 956 3.41 -22.05 6.22
CA GLY A 956 2.45 -22.49 5.20
C GLY A 956 1.18 -21.62 5.12
N GLY A 957 1.02 -20.64 6.02
CA GLY A 957 -0.13 -19.72 6.00
C GLY A 957 -0.10 -18.77 4.80
N THR A 958 -1.25 -18.48 4.20
CA THR A 958 -1.32 -17.56 3.05
C THR A 958 -1.61 -16.12 3.45
N GLY A 959 -2.00 -15.85 4.69
CA GLY A 959 -2.39 -14.53 5.17
C GLY A 959 -1.29 -13.47 5.01
N LEU A 960 -1.73 -12.21 4.90
CA LEU A 960 -0.85 -11.04 4.89
C LEU A 960 -1.09 -10.21 6.16
N THR A 961 -0.01 -9.66 6.71
CA THR A 961 -0.04 -8.87 7.96
C THR A 961 0.50 -7.47 7.74
N ASN A 962 -0.15 -6.47 8.34
CA ASN A 962 0.27 -5.08 8.21
C ASN A 962 1.62 -4.83 8.89
N VAL A 963 2.53 -4.15 8.20
CA VAL A 963 3.87 -3.84 8.70
C VAL A 963 3.85 -2.47 9.37
N VAL A 964 4.44 -2.33 10.55
CA VAL A 964 4.76 -1.00 11.08
C VAL A 964 6.00 -0.48 10.36
N PHE A 965 5.89 0.67 9.71
CA PHE A 965 6.98 1.27 8.94
C PHE A 965 7.03 2.79 9.11
N THR A 966 8.21 3.35 8.89
CA THR A 966 8.40 4.79 8.70
C THR A 966 8.48 5.09 7.21
N ASP A 967 7.65 6.00 6.71
CA ASP A 967 7.77 6.53 5.36
C ASP A 967 8.87 7.60 5.34
N ASN A 968 9.94 7.34 4.60
CA ASN A 968 11.09 8.24 4.46
C ASN A 968 10.99 9.13 3.21
N GLY A 969 9.85 9.08 2.50
CA GLY A 969 9.64 9.77 1.24
C GLY A 969 10.23 9.03 0.03
N ASN A 970 9.80 9.46 -1.17
CA ASN A 970 10.26 8.92 -2.46
C ASN A 970 10.14 7.38 -2.57
N GLY A 971 9.09 6.79 -1.97
CA GLY A 971 8.86 5.36 -1.99
C GLY A 971 9.90 4.55 -1.21
N THR A 972 10.57 5.14 -0.22
CA THR A 972 11.51 4.45 0.66
C THR A 972 10.95 4.35 2.07
N PHE A 973 11.03 3.17 2.66
CA PHE A 973 10.43 2.83 3.94
C PHE A 973 11.46 2.16 4.85
N THR A 974 11.43 2.49 6.13
CA THR A 974 12.13 1.71 7.15
C THR A 974 11.13 0.79 7.82
N ALA A 975 11.37 -0.51 7.75
CA ALA A 975 10.53 -1.55 8.33
C ALA A 975 11.30 -2.32 9.41
N ARG A 976 10.58 -2.84 10.41
CA ARG A 976 11.14 -3.75 11.42
C ARG A 976 10.96 -5.20 10.97
N ALA A 977 12.01 -5.99 11.08
CA ALA A 977 11.96 -7.43 10.82
C ALA A 977 11.15 -8.14 11.92
N PRO A 978 10.36 -9.16 11.57
CA PRO A 978 9.78 -10.07 12.55
C PRO A 978 10.84 -10.74 13.43
N GLU A 979 10.43 -11.23 14.60
CA GLU A 979 11.32 -12.00 15.49
C GLU A 979 11.49 -13.45 15.02
N GLN A 980 10.49 -13.99 14.31
CA GLN A 980 10.51 -15.36 13.84
C GLN A 980 11.46 -15.51 12.64
N LEU A 981 12.42 -16.42 12.79
CA LEU A 981 13.43 -16.74 11.78
C LEU A 981 12.80 -17.41 10.56
N GLY A 982 13.42 -17.20 9.39
CA GLY A 982 13.00 -17.84 8.14
C GLY A 982 12.94 -16.88 6.97
N VAL A 983 12.37 -17.35 5.85
CA VAL A 983 12.19 -16.53 4.66
C VAL A 983 10.80 -15.91 4.67
N TRP A 984 10.76 -14.59 4.68
CA TRP A 984 9.56 -13.77 4.62
C TRP A 984 9.44 -13.13 3.24
N LYS A 985 8.25 -12.64 2.90
CA LYS A 985 8.08 -11.66 1.82
C LYS A 985 7.54 -10.36 2.37
N VAL A 986 8.07 -9.24 1.87
CA VAL A 986 7.50 -7.91 2.05
C VAL A 986 6.84 -7.46 0.76
N TYR A 987 5.63 -6.93 0.87
CA TYR A 987 4.83 -6.39 -0.22
C TYR A 987 4.69 -4.88 -0.03
N VAL A 988 4.86 -4.11 -1.10
CA VAL A 988 4.56 -2.67 -1.16
C VAL A 988 3.30 -2.50 -2.00
N TYR A 989 2.28 -1.91 -1.38
CA TYR A 989 1.02 -1.52 -2.02
C TYR A 989 1.11 -0.04 -2.35
N ALA A 990 0.79 0.34 -3.58
CA ALA A 990 0.74 1.72 -4.07
C ALA A 990 -0.67 2.02 -4.61
N PHE A 991 -1.44 2.82 -3.86
CA PHE A 991 -2.83 3.18 -4.17
C PHE A 991 -2.90 4.53 -4.89
N ASP A 992 -3.77 4.66 -5.89
CA ASP A 992 -4.00 5.91 -6.64
C ASP A 992 -5.20 6.74 -6.15
N GLY A 993 -6.04 6.16 -5.29
CA GLY A 993 -7.29 6.76 -4.84
C GLY A 993 -8.44 6.75 -5.85
N GLN A 994 -8.31 6.02 -6.96
CA GLN A 994 -9.31 5.84 -8.01
C GLN A 994 -9.91 4.42 -8.02
N GLY A 995 -9.56 3.61 -7.03
CA GLY A 995 -9.99 2.21 -6.96
C GLY A 995 -8.93 1.21 -7.43
N ASN A 996 -7.69 1.67 -7.72
CA ASN A 996 -6.65 0.78 -8.22
C ASN A 996 -5.44 0.71 -7.27
N VAL A 997 -4.70 -0.40 -7.39
CA VAL A 997 -3.49 -0.65 -6.62
C VAL A 997 -2.42 -1.34 -7.47
N GLY A 998 -1.19 -0.83 -7.37
CA GLY A 998 0.02 -1.54 -7.80
C GLY A 998 0.64 -2.27 -6.61
N ILE A 999 1.03 -3.53 -6.78
CA ILE A 999 1.62 -4.33 -5.69
C ILE A 999 2.88 -5.04 -6.17
N GLU A 1000 4.00 -4.78 -5.51
CA GLU A 1000 5.29 -5.41 -5.78
C GLU A 1000 5.86 -6.05 -4.50
N GLN A 1001 6.69 -7.08 -4.64
CA GLN A 1001 7.19 -7.84 -3.50
C GLN A 1001 8.66 -8.19 -3.59
N ARG A 1002 9.30 -8.45 -2.46
CA ARG A 1002 10.63 -9.08 -2.38
C ARG A 1002 10.67 -10.03 -1.19
N SER A 1003 11.33 -11.18 -1.35
CA SER A 1003 11.67 -12.03 -0.21
C SER A 1003 12.80 -11.42 0.60
N PHE A 1004 12.85 -11.69 1.90
CA PHE A 1004 14.01 -11.44 2.75
C PHE A 1004 14.16 -12.55 3.79
N ARG A 1005 15.38 -12.83 4.21
CA ARG A 1005 15.65 -13.85 5.24
C ARG A 1005 15.92 -13.20 6.57
N VAL A 1006 15.07 -13.50 7.55
CA VAL A 1006 15.28 -13.16 8.95
C VAL A 1006 16.25 -14.16 9.56
N VAL A 1007 17.33 -13.65 10.14
CA VAL A 1007 18.41 -14.43 10.76
C VAL A 1007 18.56 -14.04 12.23
N PRO A 1008 19.18 -14.89 13.08
CA PRO A 1008 19.48 -14.52 14.45
C PRO A 1008 20.23 -13.18 14.54
N PRO A 1009 19.94 -12.34 15.54
CA PRO A 1009 20.62 -11.08 15.70
C PRO A 1009 22.13 -11.32 15.92
N THR A 1010 22.95 -10.45 15.34
CA THR A 1010 24.39 -10.51 15.55
C THR A 1010 24.72 -9.94 16.92
N VAL A 1011 25.18 -10.79 17.84
CA VAL A 1011 25.60 -10.37 19.17
C VAL A 1011 27.13 -10.14 19.18
N PRO A 1012 27.61 -8.93 19.53
CA PRO A 1012 29.03 -8.67 19.67
C PRO A 1012 29.67 -9.55 20.76
N GLY A 1013 30.93 -9.94 20.55
CA GLY A 1013 31.72 -10.67 21.55
C GLY A 1013 31.74 -12.19 21.35
N THR A 1014 32.31 -12.90 22.34
CA THR A 1014 32.43 -14.36 22.33
C THR A 1014 31.32 -15.00 23.15
N ASN A 1015 30.53 -15.90 22.55
CA ASN A 1015 29.56 -16.73 23.28
C ASN A 1015 30.30 -17.76 24.14
N LEU A 1016 30.35 -17.52 25.45
CA LEU A 1016 30.97 -18.37 26.46
C LEU A 1016 30.17 -19.65 26.77
N ALA A 1017 28.86 -19.62 26.50
CA ALA A 1017 27.95 -20.74 26.75
C ALA A 1017 28.01 -21.80 25.65
N ARG A 1018 28.46 -21.46 24.44
CA ARG A 1018 28.43 -22.37 23.29
C ARG A 1018 29.19 -23.68 23.54
N GLY A 1019 28.49 -24.80 23.39
CA GLY A 1019 29.00 -26.16 23.59
C GLY A 1019 29.29 -26.52 25.05
N ARG A 1020 28.90 -25.69 26.02
CA ARG A 1020 29.12 -25.95 27.45
C ARG A 1020 28.08 -26.91 28.03
N ALA A 1021 28.40 -27.47 29.20
CA ALA A 1021 27.47 -28.34 29.90
C ALA A 1021 26.27 -27.52 30.40
N ALA A 1022 25.06 -27.93 30.00
CA ALA A 1022 23.81 -27.33 30.43
C ALA A 1022 22.97 -28.33 31.24
N THR A 1023 22.29 -27.85 32.27
CA THR A 1023 21.32 -28.60 33.07
C THR A 1023 20.05 -27.78 33.24
N ALA A 1024 18.92 -28.47 33.45
CA ALA A 1024 17.64 -27.82 33.68
C ALA A 1024 16.89 -28.51 34.81
N SER A 1025 15.90 -27.83 35.38
CA SER A 1025 14.99 -28.41 36.37
C SER A 1025 14.18 -29.58 35.80
N THR A 1026 13.73 -29.44 34.55
CA THR A 1026 12.90 -30.38 33.82
C THR A 1026 13.16 -30.24 32.32
N TYR A 1027 12.83 -31.27 31.55
CA TYR A 1027 12.78 -31.21 30.10
C TYR A 1027 11.76 -32.22 29.57
N GLN A 1028 11.20 -31.95 28.40
CA GLN A 1028 10.25 -32.87 27.76
C GLN A 1028 10.99 -34.08 27.17
N PRO A 1029 10.65 -35.32 27.57
CA PRO A 1029 11.36 -36.53 27.12
C PRO A 1029 11.01 -36.94 25.68
N THR A 1030 9.96 -36.36 25.08
CA THR A 1030 9.51 -36.59 23.71
C THR A 1030 9.20 -35.26 23.02
N GLY A 1031 9.34 -35.21 21.70
CA GLY A 1031 9.12 -34.01 20.89
C GLY A 1031 9.42 -34.26 19.41
N THR A 1032 9.14 -33.28 18.54
CA THR A 1032 9.22 -33.40 17.07
C THR A 1032 10.59 -33.87 16.56
N ASN A 1033 11.66 -33.70 17.35
CA ASN A 1033 13.04 -34.13 17.06
C ASN A 1033 13.68 -34.96 18.20
N GLY A 1034 12.88 -35.66 19.02
CA GLY A 1034 13.38 -36.42 20.19
C GLY A 1034 13.29 -35.63 21.51
N PRO A 1035 14.04 -36.00 22.56
CA PRO A 1035 13.98 -35.30 23.85
C PRO A 1035 14.48 -33.86 23.71
N GLN A 1036 13.84 -32.89 24.35
CA GLN A 1036 14.15 -31.45 24.24
C GLN A 1036 15.21 -31.04 25.27
N LEU A 1037 16.44 -31.52 25.07
CA LEU A 1037 17.51 -31.51 26.07
C LEU A 1037 18.05 -30.10 26.39
N PRO A 1038 18.55 -29.86 27.62
CA PRO A 1038 19.20 -28.61 27.99
C PRO A 1038 20.37 -28.21 27.10
N ALA A 1039 21.14 -29.20 26.60
CA ALA A 1039 22.29 -28.98 25.74
C ALA A 1039 21.94 -28.34 24.40
N TYR A 1040 20.70 -28.49 23.93
CA TYR A 1040 20.23 -27.91 22.66
C TYR A 1040 20.05 -26.40 22.71
N ALA A 1041 19.91 -25.82 23.90
CA ALA A 1041 19.86 -24.37 24.02
C ALA A 1041 21.26 -23.73 24.05
N VAL A 1042 22.35 -24.48 23.87
CA VAL A 1042 23.71 -23.93 23.94
C VAL A 1042 24.61 -24.47 22.83
N ASP A 1043 24.07 -25.12 21.80
CA ASP A 1043 24.87 -25.70 20.71
C ASP A 1043 25.10 -24.72 19.54
N GLY A 1044 24.35 -23.62 19.50
CA GLY A 1044 24.35 -22.65 18.42
C GLY A 1044 23.57 -23.09 17.18
N ASP A 1045 22.71 -24.12 17.29
CA ASP A 1045 21.79 -24.56 16.25
C ASP A 1045 20.34 -24.14 16.59
N TYR A 1046 19.84 -23.14 15.87
CA TYR A 1046 18.47 -22.63 16.03
C TYR A 1046 17.39 -23.60 15.48
N GLY A 1047 17.76 -24.79 15.01
CA GLY A 1047 16.86 -25.90 14.69
C GLY A 1047 16.60 -26.87 15.86
N THR A 1048 17.36 -26.75 16.95
CA THR A 1048 17.23 -27.56 18.17
C THR A 1048 16.92 -26.67 19.37
N ARG A 1049 16.17 -27.20 20.34
CA ARG A 1049 15.73 -26.42 21.52
C ARG A 1049 15.71 -27.24 22.80
N TRP A 1050 15.91 -26.54 23.91
CA TRP A 1050 15.43 -27.02 25.21
C TRP A 1050 13.94 -26.71 25.35
N ALA A 1051 13.17 -27.61 25.94
CA ALA A 1051 11.79 -27.35 26.34
C ALA A 1051 11.51 -27.96 27.72
N SER A 1052 10.99 -27.17 28.64
CA SER A 1052 10.64 -27.61 29.99
C SER A 1052 9.30 -28.35 30.03
N GLU A 1053 9.07 -29.06 31.13
CA GLU A 1053 7.71 -29.44 31.54
C GLU A 1053 6.87 -28.18 31.83
N TRP A 1054 5.55 -28.33 31.87
CA TRP A 1054 4.57 -27.22 31.91
C TRP A 1054 4.42 -26.61 33.31
N VAL A 1055 5.50 -26.04 33.84
CA VAL A 1055 5.55 -25.46 35.20
C VAL A 1055 6.24 -24.09 35.18
N ASP A 1056 5.69 -23.13 35.93
CA ASP A 1056 6.24 -21.75 35.96
C ASP A 1056 7.62 -21.67 36.62
N THR A 1057 7.98 -22.65 37.45
CA THR A 1057 9.24 -22.70 38.22
C THR A 1057 10.40 -23.35 37.46
N ALA A 1058 10.23 -23.68 36.19
CA ALA A 1058 11.28 -24.32 35.41
C ALA A 1058 12.46 -23.35 35.13
N TRP A 1059 13.68 -23.91 35.14
CA TRP A 1059 14.92 -23.17 34.89
C TRP A 1059 15.89 -23.96 34.01
N LEU A 1060 16.74 -23.23 33.29
CA LEU A 1060 17.87 -23.74 32.50
C LEU A 1060 19.14 -23.02 32.94
N GLN A 1061 20.23 -23.76 33.14
CA GLN A 1061 21.53 -23.19 33.49
C GLN A 1061 22.66 -23.77 32.64
N VAL A 1062 23.73 -22.99 32.49
CA VAL A 1062 24.96 -23.37 31.80
C VAL A 1062 26.17 -23.24 32.73
N ASP A 1063 27.06 -24.23 32.72
CA ASP A 1063 28.37 -24.19 33.39
C ASP A 1063 29.45 -23.69 32.42
N LEU A 1064 29.93 -22.46 32.61
CA LEU A 1064 30.97 -21.84 31.76
C LEU A 1064 32.36 -22.51 31.95
N GLY A 1065 32.50 -23.46 32.87
CA GLY A 1065 33.69 -24.24 33.17
C GLY A 1065 34.64 -23.58 34.17
N SER A 1066 34.55 -22.26 34.35
CA SER A 1066 35.26 -21.47 35.36
C SER A 1066 34.51 -20.15 35.60
N VAL A 1067 34.86 -19.42 36.65
CA VAL A 1067 34.31 -18.07 36.86
C VAL A 1067 34.73 -17.17 35.70
N GLN A 1068 33.76 -16.65 34.96
CA GLN A 1068 33.95 -15.74 33.83
C GLN A 1068 33.18 -14.45 34.08
N SER A 1069 33.71 -13.33 33.58
CA SER A 1069 32.95 -12.09 33.41
C SER A 1069 32.31 -12.06 32.03
N PHE A 1070 31.08 -11.58 31.97
CA PHE A 1070 30.31 -11.35 30.75
C PHE A 1070 29.50 -10.07 30.92
N ASP A 1071 29.08 -9.47 29.81
CA ASP A 1071 28.39 -8.18 29.77
C ASP A 1071 27.07 -8.22 29.01
N ARG A 1072 26.71 -9.40 28.47
CA ARG A 1072 25.49 -9.57 27.68
C ARG A 1072 24.96 -11.01 27.71
N VAL A 1073 23.65 -11.17 27.61
CA VAL A 1073 22.95 -12.45 27.50
C VAL A 1073 21.94 -12.39 26.35
N LEU A 1074 21.95 -13.40 25.48
CA LEU A 1074 20.93 -13.57 24.44
C LEU A 1074 20.05 -14.77 24.79
N LEU A 1075 18.74 -14.55 24.87
CA LEU A 1075 17.75 -15.62 24.96
C LEU A 1075 16.96 -15.65 23.65
N ALA A 1076 16.98 -16.79 22.96
CA ALA A 1076 16.17 -17.00 21.77
C ALA A 1076 15.04 -17.97 22.10
N TRP A 1077 13.86 -17.42 22.35
CA TRP A 1077 12.67 -18.17 22.72
C TRP A 1077 12.00 -18.82 21.51
N GLU A 1078 11.38 -19.98 21.75
CA GLU A 1078 10.36 -20.53 20.87
C GLU A 1078 8.99 -19.89 21.16
N ALA A 1079 7.94 -20.31 20.44
CA ALA A 1079 6.58 -19.82 20.66
C ALA A 1079 6.12 -19.99 22.13
N ALA A 1080 6.62 -21.02 22.83
CA ALA A 1080 6.43 -21.20 24.26
C ALA A 1080 7.54 -20.46 25.05
N TYR A 1081 7.31 -19.19 25.37
CA TYR A 1081 8.29 -18.32 26.03
C TYR A 1081 7.91 -17.93 27.46
N ALA A 1082 8.85 -17.32 28.17
CA ALA A 1082 8.63 -16.77 29.50
C ALA A 1082 8.11 -15.33 29.42
N ARG A 1083 6.88 -15.08 29.90
CA ARG A 1083 6.40 -13.72 30.13
C ARG A 1083 7.14 -13.09 31.30
N GLY A 1084 7.47 -13.87 32.33
CA GLY A 1084 8.32 -13.45 33.42
C GLY A 1084 9.48 -14.41 33.63
N TYR A 1085 10.69 -13.88 33.83
CA TYR A 1085 11.88 -14.65 34.15
C TYR A 1085 12.95 -13.80 34.86
N THR A 1086 13.93 -14.49 35.44
CA THR A 1086 15.14 -13.88 36.00
C THR A 1086 16.38 -14.48 35.36
N VAL A 1087 17.42 -13.67 35.17
CA VAL A 1087 18.77 -14.14 34.84
C VAL A 1087 19.64 -14.03 36.08
N GLN A 1088 20.35 -15.10 36.40
CA GLN A 1088 21.07 -15.26 37.66
C GLN A 1088 22.48 -15.80 37.42
N VAL A 1089 23.42 -15.45 38.30
CA VAL A 1089 24.81 -15.94 38.29
C VAL A 1089 25.18 -16.62 39.60
N SER A 1090 26.13 -17.55 39.53
CA SER A 1090 26.69 -18.24 40.69
C SER A 1090 28.13 -18.71 40.44
N ASP A 1091 28.98 -18.65 41.48
CA ASP A 1091 30.33 -19.24 41.42
C ASP A 1091 30.33 -20.75 41.74
N ASN A 1092 29.34 -21.22 42.51
CA ASN A 1092 29.32 -22.56 43.10
C ASN A 1092 28.09 -23.41 42.69
N GLY A 1093 27.17 -22.85 41.91
CA GLY A 1093 25.95 -23.51 41.44
C GLY A 1093 24.84 -23.65 42.48
N THR A 1094 25.02 -23.15 43.70
CA THR A 1094 24.05 -23.27 44.81
C THR A 1094 23.61 -21.91 45.37
N THR A 1095 24.50 -20.92 45.41
CA THR A 1095 24.21 -19.54 45.84
C THR A 1095 24.05 -18.66 44.61
N TRP A 1096 22.87 -18.09 44.41
CA TRP A 1096 22.51 -17.37 43.19
C TRP A 1096 22.24 -15.89 43.44
N GLN A 1097 22.78 -15.05 42.56
CA GLN A 1097 22.48 -13.62 42.51
C GLN A 1097 21.70 -13.31 41.24
N THR A 1098 20.54 -12.67 41.37
CA THR A 1098 19.78 -12.16 40.22
C THR A 1098 20.45 -10.91 39.68
N ILE A 1099 20.73 -10.91 38.37
CA ILE A 1099 21.31 -9.78 37.63
C ILE A 1099 20.31 -9.13 36.68
N HIS A 1100 19.22 -9.82 36.34
CA HIS A 1100 18.13 -9.28 35.52
C HIS A 1100 16.79 -9.90 35.91
N THR A 1101 15.72 -9.12 35.84
CA THR A 1101 14.34 -9.56 36.03
C THR A 1101 13.46 -8.92 34.96
N THR A 1102 12.64 -9.74 34.33
CA THR A 1102 11.60 -9.30 33.39
C THR A 1102 10.26 -9.90 33.82
N THR A 1103 9.17 -9.12 33.70
CA THR A 1103 7.79 -9.58 33.94
C THR A 1103 6.89 -9.43 32.71
N ASN A 1104 7.42 -8.84 31.64
CA ASN A 1104 6.70 -8.50 30.41
C ASN A 1104 7.43 -8.99 29.16
N GLY A 1105 8.06 -10.17 29.22
CA GLY A 1105 8.67 -10.83 28.08
C GLY A 1105 7.66 -11.01 26.95
N ASN A 1106 8.14 -10.90 25.72
CA ASN A 1106 7.35 -10.95 24.48
C ASN A 1106 7.75 -12.11 23.55
N GLY A 1107 8.69 -12.96 23.97
CA GLY A 1107 9.22 -14.07 23.17
C GLY A 1107 10.22 -13.58 22.11
N GLY A 1108 10.54 -14.43 21.13
CA GLY A 1108 11.54 -14.08 20.12
C GLY A 1108 12.95 -13.94 20.72
N PHE A 1109 13.65 -12.85 20.41
CA PHE A 1109 15.00 -12.61 20.90
C PHE A 1109 15.07 -11.55 22.00
N ASP A 1110 15.53 -11.94 23.19
CA ASP A 1110 15.90 -11.01 24.25
C ASP A 1110 17.43 -10.79 24.23
N ASP A 1111 17.89 -9.66 23.69
CA ASP A 1111 19.29 -9.20 23.75
C ASP A 1111 19.49 -8.30 24.98
N LEU A 1112 19.93 -8.93 26.08
CA LEU A 1112 20.05 -8.28 27.38
C LEU A 1112 21.47 -7.75 27.58
N ALA A 1113 21.64 -6.43 27.60
CA ALA A 1113 22.88 -5.76 28.01
C ALA A 1113 23.05 -5.81 29.54
N VAL A 1114 23.26 -7.02 30.08
CA VAL A 1114 23.43 -7.30 31.51
C VAL A 1114 24.77 -7.97 31.77
N GLY A 1115 25.54 -7.39 32.71
CA GLY A 1115 26.82 -7.95 33.13
C GLY A 1115 26.76 -8.75 34.41
N GLY A 1116 27.62 -9.76 34.49
CA GLY A 1116 27.77 -10.61 35.66
C GLY A 1116 29.14 -11.29 35.69
N THR A 1117 29.53 -11.72 36.89
CA THR A 1117 30.69 -12.57 37.11
C THR A 1117 30.21 -13.85 37.78
N GLY A 1118 30.51 -15.00 37.19
CA GLY A 1118 30.07 -16.28 37.71
C GLY A 1118 30.59 -17.45 36.88
N ARG A 1119 30.59 -18.65 37.47
CA ARG A 1119 30.83 -19.90 36.73
C ARG A 1119 29.54 -20.41 36.08
N TYR A 1120 28.41 -20.26 36.75
CA TYR A 1120 27.11 -20.70 36.29
C TYR A 1120 26.23 -19.49 35.97
N VAL A 1121 25.51 -19.57 34.86
CA VAL A 1121 24.46 -18.61 34.48
C VAL A 1121 23.16 -19.36 34.31
N ARG A 1122 22.07 -18.85 34.87
CA ARG A 1122 20.74 -19.48 34.87
C ARG A 1122 19.68 -18.51 34.41
N VAL A 1123 18.81 -18.97 33.52
CA VAL A 1123 17.51 -18.37 33.28
C VAL A 1123 16.46 -19.16 34.07
N SER A 1124 15.72 -18.48 34.93
CA SER A 1124 14.65 -19.08 35.75
C SER A 1124 13.34 -18.41 35.40
N GLY A 1125 12.40 -19.18 34.87
CA GLY A 1125 11.06 -18.69 34.62
C GLY A 1125 10.33 -18.34 35.92
N THR A 1126 9.42 -17.39 35.82
CA THR A 1126 8.52 -16.97 36.91
C THR A 1126 7.07 -16.85 36.45
N ALA A 1127 6.81 -16.73 35.15
CA ALA A 1127 5.48 -16.78 34.56
C ALA A 1127 5.56 -17.21 33.08
N ARG A 1128 4.84 -18.27 32.70
CA ARG A 1128 4.70 -18.70 31.30
C ARG A 1128 3.79 -17.75 30.53
N ALA A 1129 4.13 -17.51 29.25
CA ALA A 1129 3.29 -16.71 28.36
C ALA A 1129 2.18 -17.53 27.69
N THR A 1130 2.31 -18.85 27.70
CA THR A 1130 1.38 -19.81 27.12
C THR A 1130 1.06 -20.91 28.13
N ASP A 1131 0.09 -21.78 27.82
CA ASP A 1131 -0.21 -22.95 28.65
C ASP A 1131 0.89 -24.03 28.60
N TYR A 1132 1.82 -23.93 27.65
CA TYR A 1132 2.98 -24.81 27.50
C TYR A 1132 4.12 -24.43 28.45
N GLY A 1133 5.16 -25.25 28.52
CA GLY A 1133 6.39 -24.97 29.29
C GLY A 1133 7.21 -23.81 28.68
N TYR A 1134 8.42 -23.58 29.18
CA TYR A 1134 9.38 -22.68 28.55
C TYR A 1134 10.19 -23.41 27.49
N SER A 1135 10.55 -22.72 26.41
CA SER A 1135 11.43 -23.28 25.41
C SER A 1135 12.37 -22.26 24.78
N LEU A 1136 13.63 -22.66 24.66
CA LEU A 1136 14.73 -21.84 24.14
C LEU A 1136 15.45 -22.58 23.01
N TRP A 1137 15.52 -21.93 21.86
CA TRP A 1137 16.43 -22.30 20.76
C TRP A 1137 17.88 -22.04 21.15
N GLU A 1138 18.17 -20.94 21.86
CA GLU A 1138 19.54 -20.59 22.27
C GLU A 1138 19.53 -19.78 23.58
N PHE A 1139 20.53 -20.04 24.42
CA PHE A 1139 20.89 -19.34 25.66
C PHE A 1139 22.38 -18.98 25.58
N GLY A 1140 22.65 -17.83 24.96
CA GLY A 1140 24.01 -17.33 24.78
C GLY A 1140 24.43 -16.39 25.92
N VAL A 1141 25.68 -16.54 26.37
CA VAL A 1141 26.31 -15.65 27.37
C VAL A 1141 27.55 -15.04 26.73
N TYR A 1142 27.60 -13.72 26.59
CA TYR A 1142 28.58 -13.04 25.74
C TYR A 1142 29.50 -12.13 26.55
N ARG A 1143 30.78 -12.17 26.17
CA ARG A 1143 31.79 -11.21 26.61
C ARG A 1143 32.31 -10.43 25.41
N SER A 1144 32.13 -9.11 25.45
CA SER A 1144 32.68 -8.15 24.48
C SER A 1144 34.19 -8.23 24.32
#